data_AF-A0A1G9SIG7-F1
#
_entry.id   AF-A0A1G9SIG7-F1
#
_cell.length_a   1.000
_cell.length_b   1.000
_cell.length_c   1.000
_cell.angle_alpha   90.00
_cell.angle_beta   90.00
_cell.angle_gamma   90.00
#
_symmetry.space_group_name_H-M   'P 1'
#
loop_
_entity.id
_entity.type
_entity.pdbx_description
1 polymer ?
#
loop_
_entity_poly.entity_id
_entity_poly.type
_entity_poly.pdbx_seq_one_letter_code
_entity_poly.pdbx_strand_id
1 'polypeptide(L)'
;MKSLPKQLWVHVAGIVAIALALCVLIGQSDALESASRFWALGFVVVSALGILYGVLVKYLNAEADHQRYGAHPYHRFFFGGTGVLTVTLTVLGLISALFVYFDHENIFQALGLVVSVTWVAVFLRYFMWSVYHYNINYGLTDREWQRIFEAREKQRMGFPVSQEDLTAPDKNPYRSQTFGLPPGTVRGMIAFTLLMGGLSLLIASFGTEYSTSNQLALIRQQFEFFETAFLMMIAFYFGDKSLKYLQRRWTTGAPSATAPAAKPPARKEMMSELDVDDLALAEEDRELERVEQEKGASALTARRKVLSAAVADEPAARLQGSFVQVKDNIFGKVLSDEEIEAALHQLQQEEGIRLSLPVVKAILEVESSGRGHLPDGRPKILFEGHRFWFWLEKFGKNPAALQAQYPELIYRNWTTKHYRLGAKEYERLDAARQIDAKAAVYATSWGLFQILGENLEHNIKARLDPAREARDPDFYKDYNDFVEKQGVSEYYHFLDFLAFIKTKTARGKPLIEYISEARQGTYDWASFAYGYNGSGYKTNQYDVRLQAAYARYRTQTPASEAGGGWVPMLDAGHGGMKDGVYQTPPERGKRYEFADGTKIYEGDINRRIGRMLMDLLQEAGIPFYDLTVSTVDDTSLTERVEKANALYRDHPNAYFLSIHSNSSSKALTGAGGQANGFEVWTSVGQTKSDELASVVAQAYKQAFPEFKFRQDMTDGDPDREMEVESKSFYVLRKTRCPALLVENLFYDNRLEAQFLLSEAGQRRIARCLFNAVRDIHQNVHA
;
A
#
# COMPACT_ATOMS: atom_id res chain seq x y z
N MET A 1 -6.05 -42.02 -20.07
CA MET A 1 -7.09 -41.14 -20.67
C MET A 1 -8.29 -41.12 -19.73
N LYS A 2 -8.55 -39.99 -19.04
CA LYS A 2 -9.77 -39.84 -18.22
C LYS A 2 -10.99 -39.89 -19.15
N SER A 3 -12.06 -40.56 -18.77
CA SER A 3 -13.30 -40.60 -19.54
C SER A 3 -13.92 -39.20 -19.60
N LEU A 4 -14.26 -38.74 -20.80
CA LEU A 4 -14.94 -37.45 -20.99
C LEU A 4 -16.32 -37.47 -20.29
N PRO A 5 -16.75 -36.38 -19.65
CA PRO A 5 -17.99 -36.34 -18.88
C PRO A 5 -19.21 -36.60 -19.78
N LYS A 6 -20.20 -37.36 -19.28
CA LYS A 6 -21.42 -37.73 -20.03
C LYS A 6 -22.16 -36.53 -20.65
N GLN A 7 -22.09 -35.36 -20.01
CA GLN A 7 -22.69 -34.12 -20.50
C GLN A 7 -22.05 -33.62 -21.81
N LEU A 8 -20.75 -33.84 -22.05
CA LEU A 8 -20.11 -33.46 -23.30
C LEU A 8 -20.72 -34.22 -24.48
N TRP A 9 -20.94 -35.52 -24.32
CA TRP A 9 -21.54 -36.37 -25.36
C TRP A 9 -22.97 -35.95 -25.70
N VAL A 10 -23.75 -35.49 -24.72
CA VAL A 10 -25.10 -34.95 -24.95
C VAL A 10 -25.06 -33.67 -25.79
N HIS A 11 -24.16 -32.73 -25.46
CA HIS A 11 -24.01 -31.49 -26.23
C HIS A 11 -23.52 -31.74 -27.67
N VAL A 12 -22.51 -32.60 -27.83
CA VAL A 12 -21.96 -32.99 -29.14
C VAL A 12 -23.05 -33.67 -29.99
N ALA A 13 -23.78 -34.63 -29.43
CA ALA A 13 -24.86 -35.33 -30.13
C ALA A 13 -25.99 -34.37 -30.54
N GLY A 14 -26.37 -33.42 -29.67
CA GLY A 14 -27.40 -32.42 -29.97
C GLY A 14 -27.01 -31.50 -31.14
N ILE A 15 -25.78 -30.99 -31.14
CA ILE A 15 -25.27 -30.12 -32.22
C ILE A 15 -25.27 -30.86 -33.57
N VAL A 16 -24.79 -32.11 -33.58
CA VAL A 16 -24.75 -32.93 -34.79
C VAL A 16 -26.16 -33.25 -35.30
N ALA A 17 -27.10 -33.57 -34.41
CA ALA A 17 -28.49 -33.87 -34.77
C ALA A 17 -29.19 -32.65 -35.39
N ILE A 18 -29.02 -31.47 -34.81
CA ILE A 18 -29.60 -30.21 -35.32
C ILE A 18 -29.00 -29.88 -36.69
N ALA A 19 -27.68 -30.00 -36.84
CA ALA A 19 -27.00 -29.74 -38.10
C ALA A 19 -27.48 -30.68 -39.22
N LEU A 20 -27.61 -31.98 -38.93
CA LEU A 20 -28.13 -32.97 -39.87
C LEU A 20 -29.59 -32.68 -40.26
N ALA A 21 -30.44 -32.33 -39.30
CA ALA A 21 -31.84 -31.98 -39.58
C ALA A 21 -31.95 -30.76 -40.51
N LEU A 22 -31.15 -29.71 -40.26
CA LEU A 22 -31.09 -28.52 -41.12
C LEU A 22 -30.55 -28.85 -42.51
N CYS A 23 -29.52 -29.72 -42.61
CA CYS A 23 -29.01 -30.17 -43.90
C CYS A 23 -30.06 -30.95 -44.71
N VAL A 24 -30.86 -31.80 -44.08
CA VAL A 24 -31.94 -32.53 -44.76
C VAL A 24 -33.03 -31.56 -45.23
N LEU A 25 -33.45 -30.62 -44.39
CA LEU A 25 -34.47 -29.63 -44.72
C LEU A 25 -34.05 -28.72 -45.89
N ILE A 26 -32.80 -28.24 -45.87
CA ILE A 26 -32.27 -27.40 -46.95
C ILE A 26 -32.04 -28.22 -48.23
N GLY A 27 -31.56 -29.45 -48.10
CA GLY A 27 -31.32 -30.34 -49.25
C GLY A 27 -32.59 -30.76 -49.99
N GLN A 28 -33.72 -30.88 -49.27
CA GLN A 28 -35.03 -31.22 -49.84
C GLN A 28 -35.85 -29.99 -50.28
N SER A 29 -35.32 -28.77 -50.10
CA SER A 29 -36.03 -27.55 -50.47
C SER A 29 -35.94 -27.28 -51.97
N ASP A 30 -37.08 -27.32 -52.66
CA ASP A 30 -37.18 -26.92 -54.07
C ASP A 30 -37.23 -25.40 -54.26
N ALA A 31 -37.34 -24.63 -53.16
CA ALA A 31 -37.43 -23.17 -53.17
C ALA A 31 -36.09 -22.47 -53.40
N LEU A 32 -34.97 -23.20 -53.35
CA LEU A 32 -33.63 -22.66 -53.50
C LEU A 32 -33.03 -23.14 -54.83
N GLU A 33 -32.39 -22.24 -55.59
CA GLU A 33 -31.57 -22.64 -56.74
C GLU A 33 -30.39 -23.53 -56.29
N SER A 34 -29.86 -24.37 -57.19
CA SER A 34 -28.81 -25.35 -56.87
C SER A 34 -27.59 -24.70 -56.19
N ALA A 35 -27.16 -23.54 -56.69
CA ALA A 35 -26.07 -22.77 -56.09
C ALA A 35 -26.42 -22.28 -54.67
N SER A 36 -27.64 -21.76 -54.47
CA SER A 36 -28.11 -21.25 -53.18
C SER A 36 -28.27 -22.36 -52.12
N ARG A 37 -28.72 -23.56 -52.54
CA ARG A 37 -28.78 -24.75 -51.68
C ARG A 37 -27.40 -25.16 -51.18
N PHE A 38 -26.40 -25.16 -52.06
CA PHE A 38 -25.03 -25.53 -51.71
C PHE A 38 -24.44 -24.58 -50.65
N TRP A 39 -24.60 -23.26 -50.83
CA TRP A 39 -24.15 -22.27 -49.84
C TRP A 39 -24.87 -22.39 -48.50
N ALA A 40 -26.18 -22.62 -48.52
CA ALA A 40 -26.97 -22.80 -47.31
C ALA A 40 -26.55 -24.07 -46.53
N LEU A 41 -26.29 -25.19 -47.23
CA LEU A 41 -25.77 -26.42 -46.63
C LEU A 41 -24.36 -26.21 -46.04
N GLY A 42 -23.48 -25.56 -46.80
CA GLY A 42 -22.13 -25.24 -46.35
C GLY A 42 -22.14 -24.38 -45.07
N PHE A 43 -23.01 -23.37 -45.02
CA PHE A 43 -23.14 -22.50 -43.84
C PHE A 43 -23.55 -23.27 -42.58
N VAL A 44 -24.50 -24.21 -42.70
CA VAL A 44 -24.95 -25.04 -41.56
C VAL A 44 -23.82 -25.94 -41.05
N VAL A 45 -23.09 -26.59 -41.94
CA VAL A 45 -21.98 -27.48 -41.57
C VAL A 45 -20.85 -26.72 -40.88
N VAL A 46 -20.44 -25.56 -41.43
CA VAL A 46 -19.36 -24.77 -40.83
C VAL A 46 -19.78 -24.18 -39.49
N SER A 47 -21.02 -23.71 -39.37
CA SER A 47 -21.56 -23.21 -38.09
C SER A 47 -21.58 -24.31 -37.02
N ALA A 48 -22.01 -25.52 -37.40
CA ALA A 48 -22.01 -26.67 -36.50
C ALA A 48 -20.60 -27.05 -36.03
N LEU A 49 -19.61 -27.08 -36.94
CA LEU A 49 -18.21 -27.34 -36.59
C LEU A 49 -17.63 -26.28 -35.65
N GLY A 50 -17.97 -25.00 -35.86
CA GLY A 50 -17.56 -23.89 -34.99
C GLY A 50 -18.10 -24.02 -33.57
N ILE A 51 -19.39 -24.37 -33.43
CA ILE A 51 -20.02 -24.60 -32.12
C ILE A 51 -19.42 -25.83 -31.44
N LEU A 52 -19.18 -26.91 -32.19
CA LEU A 52 -18.60 -28.15 -31.69
C LEU A 52 -17.18 -27.93 -31.15
N TYR A 53 -16.36 -27.17 -31.88
CA TYR A 53 -15.04 -26.76 -31.42
C TYR A 53 -15.11 -25.94 -30.13
N GLY A 54 -16.03 -24.97 -30.04
CA GLY A 54 -16.23 -24.16 -28.83
C GLY A 54 -16.61 -24.99 -27.59
N VAL A 55 -17.51 -25.97 -27.76
CA VAL A 55 -17.89 -26.91 -26.68
C VAL A 55 -16.71 -27.79 -26.28
N LEU A 56 -15.95 -28.31 -27.24
CA LEU A 56 -14.80 -29.16 -26.97
C LEU A 56 -13.70 -28.41 -26.21
N VAL A 57 -13.38 -27.18 -26.63
CA VAL A 57 -12.40 -26.31 -25.97
C VAL A 57 -12.82 -25.98 -24.54
N LYS A 58 -14.11 -25.67 -24.31
CA LYS A 58 -14.65 -25.38 -22.97
C LYS A 58 -14.45 -26.57 -22.02
N TYR A 59 -14.66 -27.80 -22.48
CA TYR A 59 -14.53 -28.99 -21.64
C TYR A 59 -13.09 -29.47 -21.48
N LEU A 60 -12.25 -29.34 -22.50
CA LEU A 60 -10.83 -29.74 -22.42
C LEU A 60 -10.00 -28.76 -21.58
N ASN A 61 -10.36 -27.48 -21.53
CA ASN A 61 -9.65 -26.46 -20.75
C ASN A 61 -10.24 -26.23 -19.34
N ALA A 62 -11.28 -26.96 -18.94
CA ALA A 62 -11.94 -26.77 -17.64
C ALA A 62 -11.02 -27.05 -16.42
N GLU A 63 -10.02 -27.93 -16.55
CA GLU A 63 -9.02 -28.18 -15.49
C GLU A 63 -7.96 -27.06 -15.40
N ALA A 64 -7.72 -26.29 -16.48
CA ALA A 64 -6.73 -25.21 -16.51
C ALA A 64 -7.27 -23.86 -16.00
N ASP A 65 -8.61 -23.68 -15.98
CA ASP A 65 -9.25 -22.46 -15.50
C ASP A 65 -9.24 -22.33 -13.97
N HIS A 66 -9.11 -23.43 -13.23
CA HIS A 66 -9.07 -23.39 -11.76
C HIS A 66 -7.76 -22.83 -11.18
N GLN A 67 -6.75 -22.56 -12.00
CA GLN A 67 -5.47 -21.96 -11.59
C GLN A 67 -5.28 -20.51 -12.01
N ARG A 68 -6.21 -19.91 -12.76
CA ARG A 68 -6.09 -18.51 -13.21
C ARG A 68 -6.82 -17.55 -12.29
N TYR A 69 -6.27 -17.33 -11.11
CA TYR A 69 -6.62 -16.14 -10.33
C TYR A 69 -6.26 -14.88 -11.16
N GLY A 70 -7.23 -14.00 -11.41
CA GLY A 70 -6.98 -12.68 -12.03
C GLY A 70 -7.19 -12.54 -13.54
N ALA A 71 -7.73 -13.54 -14.25
CA ALA A 71 -8.08 -13.37 -15.67
C ALA A 71 -9.28 -12.40 -15.83
N HIS A 72 -9.13 -11.34 -16.62
CA HIS A 72 -10.20 -10.36 -16.85
C HIS A 72 -11.42 -11.06 -17.49
N PRO A 73 -12.67 -10.80 -17.05
CA PRO A 73 -13.88 -11.49 -17.52
C PRO A 73 -14.07 -11.51 -19.05
N TYR A 74 -13.46 -10.54 -19.75
CA TYR A 74 -13.55 -10.40 -21.19
C TYR A 74 -12.54 -11.26 -21.98
N HIS A 75 -11.53 -11.88 -21.34
CA HIS A 75 -10.53 -12.71 -22.03
C HIS A 75 -11.19 -13.83 -22.85
N ARG A 76 -12.13 -14.56 -22.24
CA ARG A 76 -12.84 -15.66 -22.92
C ARG A 76 -13.69 -15.17 -24.09
N PHE A 77 -14.32 -14.02 -23.95
CA PHE A 77 -15.14 -13.42 -25.01
C PHE A 77 -14.25 -13.01 -26.20
N PHE A 78 -13.16 -12.27 -25.95
CA PHE A 78 -12.26 -11.77 -26.99
C PHE A 78 -11.59 -12.91 -27.75
N PHE A 79 -10.96 -13.88 -27.06
CA PHE A 79 -10.21 -14.94 -27.76
C PHE A 79 -11.09 -16.10 -28.22
N GLY A 80 -12.16 -16.42 -27.49
CA GLY A 80 -13.10 -17.46 -27.88
C GLY A 80 -13.91 -17.05 -29.10
N GLY A 81 -14.52 -15.85 -29.09
CA GLY A 81 -15.36 -15.36 -30.18
C GLY A 81 -14.57 -15.12 -31.47
N THR A 82 -13.38 -14.51 -31.36
CA THR A 82 -12.51 -14.27 -32.52
C THR A 82 -11.92 -15.55 -33.09
N GLY A 83 -11.61 -16.53 -32.23
CA GLY A 83 -11.19 -17.86 -32.66
C GLY A 83 -12.26 -18.54 -33.52
N VAL A 84 -13.51 -18.55 -33.05
CA VAL A 84 -14.63 -19.12 -33.82
C VAL A 84 -14.83 -18.37 -35.14
N LEU A 85 -14.91 -17.04 -35.10
CA LEU A 85 -15.11 -16.22 -36.30
C LEU A 85 -14.01 -16.44 -37.35
N THR A 86 -12.74 -16.42 -36.94
CA THR A 86 -11.62 -16.58 -37.87
C THR A 86 -11.54 -17.98 -38.46
N VAL A 87 -11.82 -19.03 -37.67
CA VAL A 87 -11.91 -20.41 -38.18
C VAL A 87 -13.07 -20.54 -39.18
N THR A 88 -14.25 -20.01 -38.84
CA THR A 88 -15.43 -20.03 -39.73
C THR A 88 -15.14 -19.31 -41.06
N LEU A 89 -14.56 -18.11 -41.01
CA LEU A 89 -14.21 -17.35 -42.22
C LEU A 89 -13.19 -18.10 -43.08
N THR A 90 -12.14 -18.67 -42.49
CA THR A 90 -11.13 -19.44 -43.23
C THR A 90 -11.73 -20.68 -43.89
N VAL A 91 -12.56 -21.44 -43.17
CA VAL A 91 -13.21 -22.62 -43.74
C VAL A 91 -14.16 -22.24 -44.87
N LEU A 92 -14.98 -21.21 -44.70
CA LEU A 92 -15.86 -20.71 -45.76
C LEU A 92 -15.07 -20.23 -46.97
N GLY A 93 -13.96 -19.52 -46.77
CA GLY A 93 -13.10 -19.08 -47.87
C GLY A 93 -12.41 -20.21 -48.60
N LEU A 94 -11.96 -21.25 -47.90
CA LEU A 94 -11.40 -22.46 -48.51
C LEU A 94 -12.44 -23.21 -49.34
N ILE A 95 -13.67 -23.37 -48.82
CA ILE A 95 -14.78 -23.98 -49.56
C ILE A 95 -15.11 -23.12 -50.81
N SER A 96 -15.15 -21.81 -50.65
CA SER A 96 -15.40 -20.87 -51.75
C SER A 96 -14.31 -20.96 -52.82
N ALA A 97 -13.04 -21.07 -52.41
CA ALA A 97 -11.92 -21.23 -53.34
C ALA A 97 -11.97 -22.57 -54.08
N LEU A 98 -12.35 -23.66 -53.41
CA LEU A 98 -12.59 -24.95 -54.06
C LEU A 98 -13.71 -24.86 -55.10
N PHE A 99 -14.79 -24.14 -54.79
CA PHE A 99 -15.87 -23.93 -55.74
C PHE A 99 -15.41 -23.14 -56.98
N VAL A 100 -14.70 -22.01 -56.78
CA VAL A 100 -14.11 -21.23 -57.88
C VAL A 100 -13.19 -22.11 -58.74
N TYR A 101 -12.41 -22.99 -58.11
CA TYR A 101 -11.55 -23.92 -58.83
C TYR A 101 -12.33 -24.93 -59.69
N PHE A 102 -13.39 -25.53 -59.15
CA PHE A 102 -14.17 -26.55 -59.87
C PHE A 102 -15.11 -25.96 -60.92
N ASP A 103 -15.67 -24.77 -60.70
CA ASP A 103 -16.68 -24.17 -61.57
C ASP A 103 -16.06 -23.32 -62.70
N HIS A 104 -14.94 -22.65 -62.41
CA HIS A 104 -14.27 -21.75 -63.36
C HIS A 104 -12.96 -22.34 -63.93
N GLU A 105 -12.58 -23.56 -63.52
CA GLU A 105 -11.29 -24.22 -63.83
C GLU A 105 -10.05 -23.32 -63.58
N ASN A 106 -10.20 -22.33 -62.68
CA ASN A 106 -9.24 -21.25 -62.51
C ASN A 106 -8.53 -21.30 -61.16
N ILE A 107 -7.36 -21.95 -61.15
CA ILE A 107 -6.54 -22.11 -59.95
C ILE A 107 -6.05 -20.77 -59.36
N PHE A 108 -5.84 -19.76 -60.21
CA PHE A 108 -5.31 -18.46 -59.80
C PHE A 108 -6.34 -17.63 -59.05
N GLN A 109 -7.59 -17.60 -59.51
CA GLN A 109 -8.68 -16.94 -58.79
C GLN A 109 -8.96 -17.61 -57.44
N ALA A 110 -8.96 -18.95 -57.42
CA ALA A 110 -9.08 -19.71 -56.18
C ALA A 110 -7.94 -19.37 -55.19
N LEU A 111 -6.69 -19.35 -55.66
CA LEU A 111 -5.53 -19.00 -54.83
C LEU A 111 -5.57 -17.56 -54.32
N GLY A 112 -5.96 -16.60 -55.16
CA GLY A 112 -6.14 -15.20 -54.77
C GLY A 112 -7.17 -15.06 -53.65
N LEU A 113 -8.29 -15.79 -53.73
CA LEU A 113 -9.31 -15.81 -52.68
C LEU A 113 -8.79 -16.41 -51.37
N VAL A 114 -8.04 -17.51 -51.42
CA VAL A 114 -7.41 -18.13 -50.22
C VAL A 114 -6.47 -17.15 -49.54
N VAL A 115 -5.63 -16.44 -50.31
CA VAL A 115 -4.68 -15.45 -49.76
C VAL A 115 -5.42 -14.31 -49.06
N SER A 116 -6.49 -13.78 -49.68
CA SER A 116 -7.30 -12.72 -49.10
C SER A 116 -7.99 -13.15 -47.81
N VAL A 117 -8.70 -14.28 -47.81
CA VAL A 117 -9.42 -14.77 -46.63
C VAL A 117 -8.46 -15.11 -45.49
N THR A 118 -7.33 -15.75 -45.80
CA THR A 118 -6.30 -16.06 -44.80
C THR A 118 -5.75 -14.78 -44.17
N TRP A 119 -5.48 -13.77 -44.99
CA TRP A 119 -5.02 -12.48 -44.49
C TRP A 119 -6.06 -11.81 -43.58
N VAL A 120 -7.33 -11.76 -43.98
CA VAL A 120 -8.41 -11.19 -43.16
C VAL A 120 -8.51 -11.91 -41.81
N ALA A 121 -8.39 -13.24 -41.78
CA ALA A 121 -8.42 -14.02 -40.55
C ALA A 121 -7.23 -13.68 -39.62
N VAL A 122 -6.01 -13.60 -40.18
CA VAL A 122 -4.80 -13.22 -39.43
C VAL A 122 -4.91 -11.79 -38.90
N PHE A 123 -5.35 -10.85 -39.74
CA PHE A 123 -5.57 -9.45 -39.39
C PHE A 123 -6.56 -9.31 -38.22
N LEU A 124 -7.74 -9.95 -38.32
CA LEU A 124 -8.76 -9.89 -37.26
C LEU A 124 -8.23 -10.43 -35.94
N ARG A 125 -7.50 -11.55 -35.97
CA ARG A 125 -6.91 -12.15 -34.77
C ARG A 125 -5.89 -11.22 -34.12
N TYR A 126 -4.98 -10.66 -34.92
CA TYR A 126 -3.96 -9.74 -34.41
C TYR A 126 -4.58 -8.45 -33.88
N PHE A 127 -5.51 -7.83 -34.62
CA PHE A 127 -6.17 -6.60 -34.23
C PHE A 127 -6.92 -6.76 -32.90
N MET A 128 -7.68 -7.86 -32.75
CA MET A 128 -8.42 -8.14 -31.52
C MET A 128 -7.49 -8.44 -30.34
N TRP A 129 -6.39 -9.16 -30.57
CA TRP A 129 -5.36 -9.35 -29.56
C TRP A 129 -4.73 -8.02 -29.12
N SER A 130 -4.39 -7.13 -30.06
CA SER A 130 -3.80 -5.82 -29.76
C SER A 130 -4.75 -4.94 -28.95
N VAL A 131 -6.04 -4.90 -29.33
CA VAL A 131 -7.05 -4.16 -28.56
C VAL A 131 -7.21 -4.71 -27.16
N TYR A 132 -7.29 -6.04 -27.00
CA TYR A 132 -7.37 -6.67 -25.67
C TYR A 132 -6.13 -6.32 -24.83
N HIS A 133 -4.93 -6.55 -25.37
CA HIS A 133 -3.69 -6.40 -24.63
C HIS A 133 -3.48 -4.96 -24.15
N TYR A 134 -3.68 -3.95 -25.01
CA TYR A 134 -3.42 -2.56 -24.64
C TYR A 134 -4.62 -1.88 -23.95
N ASN A 135 -5.85 -2.08 -24.43
CA ASN A 135 -6.99 -1.33 -23.92
C ASN A 135 -7.66 -1.98 -22.70
N ILE A 136 -7.59 -3.31 -22.60
CA ILE A 136 -8.22 -4.06 -21.50
C ILE A 136 -7.15 -4.51 -20.49
N ASN A 137 -6.02 -5.02 -20.95
CA ASN A 137 -4.93 -5.50 -20.08
C ASN A 137 -3.85 -4.46 -19.78
N TYR A 138 -4.03 -3.22 -20.25
CA TYR A 138 -3.13 -2.07 -20.05
C TYR A 138 -1.67 -2.31 -20.46
N GLY A 139 -1.43 -3.21 -21.42
CA GLY A 139 -0.10 -3.56 -21.93
C GLY A 139 0.62 -4.63 -21.11
N LEU A 140 -0.03 -5.24 -20.13
CA LEU A 140 0.50 -6.38 -19.39
C LEU A 140 -0.04 -7.70 -19.93
N THR A 141 0.66 -8.78 -19.62
CA THR A 141 0.22 -10.16 -19.84
C THR A 141 -0.58 -10.67 -18.65
N ASP A 142 -1.40 -11.70 -18.84
CA ASP A 142 -2.19 -12.28 -17.75
C ASP A 142 -1.30 -12.83 -16.61
N ARG A 143 -0.10 -13.30 -16.94
CA ARG A 143 0.88 -13.79 -15.95
C ARG A 143 1.43 -12.66 -15.07
N GLU A 144 1.65 -11.47 -15.64
CA GLU A 144 2.11 -10.29 -14.90
C GLU A 144 1.01 -9.78 -13.97
N TRP A 145 -0.24 -9.76 -14.41
CA TRP A 145 -1.38 -9.44 -13.55
C TRP A 145 -1.50 -10.41 -12.37
N GLN A 146 -1.36 -11.71 -12.62
CA GLN A 146 -1.40 -12.71 -11.55
C GLN A 146 -0.30 -12.47 -10.50
N ARG A 147 0.94 -12.19 -10.94
CA ARG A 147 2.06 -11.82 -10.05
C ARG A 147 1.71 -10.61 -9.17
N ILE A 148 1.12 -9.57 -9.76
CA ILE A 148 0.73 -8.36 -9.03
C ILE A 148 -0.38 -8.64 -8.01
N PHE A 149 -1.37 -9.46 -8.35
CA PHE A 149 -2.43 -9.82 -7.41
C PHE A 149 -1.90 -10.63 -6.23
N GLU A 150 -1.06 -11.63 -6.48
CA GLU A 150 -0.41 -12.43 -5.43
C GLU A 150 0.49 -11.55 -4.55
N ALA A 151 1.21 -10.58 -5.14
CA ALA A 151 2.03 -9.61 -4.43
C ALA A 151 1.19 -8.69 -3.53
N ARG A 152 0.05 -8.18 -4.02
CA ARG A 152 -0.88 -7.37 -3.22
C ARG A 152 -1.49 -8.16 -2.07
N GLU A 153 -1.82 -9.43 -2.30
CA GLU A 153 -2.34 -10.31 -1.26
C GLU A 153 -1.29 -10.58 -0.18
N LYS A 154 -0.05 -10.87 -0.59
CA LYS A 154 1.09 -10.99 0.32
C LYS A 154 1.32 -9.70 1.13
N GLN A 155 1.23 -8.54 0.49
CA GLN A 155 1.36 -7.25 1.17
C GLN A 155 0.24 -7.05 2.20
N ARG A 156 -1.02 -7.39 1.87
CA ARG A 156 -2.15 -7.35 2.82
C ARG A 156 -1.94 -8.28 4.02
N MET A 157 -1.37 -9.45 3.78
CA MET A 157 -0.99 -10.39 4.82
C MET A 157 0.29 -9.99 5.58
N GLY A 158 0.90 -8.83 5.28
CA GLY A 158 2.06 -8.32 6.01
C GLY A 158 3.40 -8.93 5.61
N PHE A 159 3.48 -9.63 4.48
CA PHE A 159 4.76 -10.09 3.93
C PHE A 159 5.53 -8.92 3.30
N PRO A 160 6.88 -8.91 3.37
CA PRO A 160 7.69 -7.99 2.60
C PRO A 160 7.55 -8.31 1.10
N VAL A 161 7.12 -7.32 0.33
CA VAL A 161 6.91 -7.43 -1.11
C VAL A 161 7.65 -6.27 -1.78
N SER A 162 8.32 -6.53 -2.90
CA SER A 162 9.02 -5.49 -3.63
C SER A 162 8.01 -4.50 -4.23
N GLN A 163 8.33 -3.21 -4.25
CA GLN A 163 7.44 -2.21 -4.87
C GLN A 163 7.19 -2.50 -6.35
N GLU A 164 8.19 -3.07 -7.04
CA GLU A 164 8.09 -3.49 -8.44
C GLU A 164 7.04 -4.59 -8.67
N ASP A 165 6.86 -5.50 -7.69
CA ASP A 165 5.81 -6.53 -7.76
C ASP A 165 4.40 -5.97 -7.55
N LEU A 166 4.26 -4.76 -7.01
CA LEU A 166 2.98 -4.12 -6.70
C LEU A 166 2.55 -3.11 -7.77
N THR A 167 3.48 -2.66 -8.62
CA THR A 167 3.20 -1.67 -9.65
C THR A 167 2.24 -2.24 -10.69
N ALA A 168 1.04 -1.66 -10.76
CA ALA A 168 0.08 -1.89 -11.82
C ALA A 168 -0.14 -0.60 -12.60
N PRO A 169 -0.22 -0.66 -13.94
CA PRO A 169 -0.59 0.51 -14.73
C PRO A 169 -2.07 0.86 -14.53
N ASP A 170 -2.36 2.12 -14.23
CA ASP A 170 -3.73 2.60 -14.03
C ASP A 170 -4.52 2.72 -15.34
N LYS A 171 -3.82 2.97 -16.45
CA LYS A 171 -4.41 3.26 -17.76
C LYS A 171 -3.51 2.74 -18.87
N ASN A 172 -4.11 2.46 -20.03
CA ASN A 172 -3.36 2.16 -21.24
C ASN A 172 -2.34 3.27 -21.57
N PRO A 173 -1.03 2.95 -21.72
CA PRO A 173 0.01 3.93 -22.05
C PRO A 173 -0.19 4.61 -23.42
N TYR A 174 -0.91 3.97 -24.34
CA TYR A 174 -1.17 4.48 -25.69
C TYR A 174 -2.58 5.06 -25.85
N ARG A 175 -3.30 5.38 -24.77
CA ARG A 175 -4.70 5.84 -24.82
C ARG A 175 -4.97 7.06 -25.73
N SER A 176 -3.96 7.90 -25.94
CA SER A 176 -4.04 9.08 -26.82
C SER A 176 -3.80 8.76 -28.31
N GLN A 177 -3.38 7.54 -28.63
CA GLN A 177 -3.15 7.07 -29.99
C GLN A 177 -4.41 6.44 -30.58
N THR A 178 -4.44 6.30 -31.91
CA THR A 178 -5.58 5.70 -32.63
C THR A 178 -5.86 4.27 -32.12
N PHE A 179 -7.12 4.01 -31.75
CA PHE A 179 -7.58 2.77 -31.11
C PHE A 179 -6.86 2.39 -29.79
N GLY A 180 -6.08 3.31 -29.19
CA GLY A 180 -5.28 3.00 -28.01
C GLY A 180 -4.09 2.07 -28.29
N LEU A 181 -3.59 2.03 -29.54
CA LEU A 181 -2.51 1.13 -29.95
C LEU A 181 -1.17 1.87 -30.08
N PRO A 182 -0.03 1.17 -30.00
CA PRO A 182 1.28 1.77 -30.22
C PRO A 182 1.37 2.57 -31.53
N PRO A 183 2.15 3.67 -31.55
CA PRO A 183 2.27 4.50 -32.74
C PRO A 183 2.83 3.68 -33.90
N GLY A 184 2.11 3.68 -35.03
CA GLY A 184 2.49 2.93 -36.23
C GLY A 184 1.77 1.59 -36.40
N THR A 185 1.16 1.01 -35.35
CA THR A 185 0.43 -0.27 -35.46
C THR A 185 -0.74 -0.20 -36.45
N VAL A 186 -1.58 0.83 -36.34
CA VAL A 186 -2.72 1.04 -37.25
C VAL A 186 -2.26 1.29 -38.69
N ARG A 187 -1.20 2.10 -38.87
CA ARG A 187 -0.63 2.38 -40.19
C ARG A 187 -0.03 1.13 -40.84
N GLY A 188 0.70 0.32 -40.06
CA GLY A 188 1.24 -0.96 -40.50
C GLY A 188 0.13 -1.94 -40.91
N MET A 189 -0.90 -2.06 -40.07
CA MET A 189 -2.07 -2.90 -40.37
C MET A 189 -2.75 -2.52 -41.70
N ILE A 190 -2.96 -1.23 -41.96
CA ILE A 190 -3.53 -0.75 -43.22
C ILE A 190 -2.57 -1.06 -44.40
N ALA A 191 -1.28 -0.77 -44.25
CA ALA A 191 -0.29 -1.01 -45.30
C ALA A 191 -0.18 -2.49 -45.68
N PHE A 192 -0.09 -3.39 -44.70
CA PHE A 192 -0.06 -4.83 -44.95
C PHE A 192 -1.38 -5.33 -45.58
N THR A 193 -2.52 -4.74 -45.20
CA THR A 193 -3.81 -5.10 -45.80
C THR A 193 -3.91 -4.68 -47.26
N LEU A 194 -3.43 -3.49 -47.60
CA LEU A 194 -3.32 -3.05 -49.00
C LEU A 194 -2.38 -3.92 -49.80
N LEU A 195 -1.23 -4.30 -49.23
CA LEU A 195 -0.27 -5.18 -49.88
C LEU A 195 -0.84 -6.57 -50.15
N MET A 196 -1.45 -7.21 -49.14
CA MET A 196 -2.03 -8.55 -49.27
C MET A 196 -3.27 -8.55 -50.17
N GLY A 197 -4.07 -7.48 -50.13
CA GLY A 197 -5.18 -7.28 -51.08
C GLY A 197 -4.68 -7.10 -52.52
N GLY A 198 -3.64 -6.28 -52.73
CA GLY A 198 -3.01 -6.11 -54.04
C GLY A 198 -2.40 -7.40 -54.57
N LEU A 199 -1.73 -8.17 -53.71
CA LEU A 199 -1.19 -9.49 -54.05
C LEU A 199 -2.30 -10.47 -54.43
N SER A 200 -3.38 -10.50 -53.65
CA SER A 200 -4.54 -11.35 -53.93
C SER A 200 -5.17 -11.02 -55.30
N LEU A 201 -5.36 -9.73 -55.60
CA LEU A 201 -5.89 -9.27 -56.90
C LEU A 201 -4.95 -9.61 -58.06
N LEU A 202 -3.64 -9.41 -57.87
CA LEU A 202 -2.62 -9.74 -58.87
C LEU A 202 -2.55 -11.26 -59.13
N ILE A 203 -2.64 -12.08 -58.08
CA ILE A 203 -2.71 -13.54 -58.23
C ILE A 203 -3.96 -13.91 -59.03
N ALA A 204 -5.13 -13.37 -58.65
CA ALA A 204 -6.38 -13.65 -59.34
C ALA A 204 -6.36 -13.24 -60.83
N SER A 205 -5.64 -12.16 -61.16
CA SER A 205 -5.51 -11.68 -62.54
C SER A 205 -4.66 -12.59 -63.42
N PHE A 206 -3.80 -13.46 -62.89
CA PHE A 206 -3.06 -14.39 -63.75
C PHE A 206 -3.92 -15.47 -64.40
N GLY A 207 -5.13 -15.71 -63.88
CA GLY A 207 -6.02 -16.76 -64.38
C GLY A 207 -7.03 -16.33 -65.42
N THR A 208 -7.18 -15.05 -65.72
CA THR A 208 -8.19 -14.57 -66.67
C THR A 208 -7.68 -14.62 -68.11
N GLU A 209 -8.46 -15.13 -69.05
CA GLU A 209 -8.12 -15.07 -70.47
C GLU A 209 -8.29 -13.64 -71.00
N TYR A 210 -7.21 -13.09 -71.58
CA TYR A 210 -7.15 -11.70 -72.01
C TYR A 210 -7.26 -11.59 -73.52
N SER A 211 -8.44 -11.23 -74.02
CA SER A 211 -8.69 -11.13 -75.47
C SER A 211 -8.80 -9.68 -75.97
N THR A 212 -8.82 -8.68 -75.08
CA THR A 212 -8.96 -7.26 -75.43
C THR A 212 -7.91 -6.36 -74.77
N SER A 213 -7.53 -5.28 -75.46
CA SER A 213 -6.54 -4.28 -75.00
C SER A 213 -6.91 -3.64 -73.66
N ASN A 214 -8.20 -3.48 -73.39
CA ASN A 214 -8.71 -2.94 -72.12
C ASN A 214 -8.44 -3.86 -70.93
N GLN A 215 -8.47 -5.19 -71.11
CA GLN A 215 -8.20 -6.13 -70.03
C GLN A 215 -6.69 -6.24 -69.74
N LEU A 216 -5.83 -6.06 -70.75
CA LEU A 216 -4.37 -5.94 -70.55
C LEU A 216 -3.99 -4.68 -69.75
N ALA A 217 -4.71 -3.57 -69.95
CA ALA A 217 -4.52 -2.35 -69.18
C ALA A 217 -4.89 -2.55 -67.69
N LEU A 218 -5.89 -3.38 -67.40
CA LEU A 218 -6.32 -3.69 -66.04
C LEU A 218 -5.26 -4.45 -65.24
N ILE A 219 -4.59 -5.45 -65.84
CA ILE A 219 -3.48 -6.18 -65.18
C ILE A 219 -2.34 -5.23 -64.85
N ARG A 220 -1.98 -4.37 -65.81
CA ARG A 220 -0.91 -3.40 -65.62
C ARG A 220 -1.23 -2.47 -64.45
N GLN A 221 -2.47 -2.01 -64.35
CA GLN A 221 -2.93 -1.19 -63.23
C GLN A 221 -2.89 -1.97 -61.89
N GLN A 222 -3.27 -3.24 -61.87
CA GLN A 222 -3.20 -4.09 -60.67
C GLN A 222 -1.75 -4.37 -60.22
N PHE A 223 -0.84 -4.57 -61.18
CA PHE A 223 0.59 -4.71 -60.93
C PHE A 223 1.21 -3.41 -60.41
N GLU A 224 0.92 -2.27 -61.04
CA GLU A 224 1.36 -0.93 -60.60
C GLU A 224 0.82 -0.61 -59.20
N PHE A 225 -0.42 -1.02 -58.89
CA PHE A 225 -0.99 -0.90 -57.54
C PHE A 225 -0.23 -1.75 -56.51
N PHE A 226 0.04 -3.02 -56.82
CA PHE A 226 0.82 -3.89 -55.92
C PHE A 226 2.23 -3.37 -55.70
N GLU A 227 2.93 -2.95 -56.77
CA GLU A 227 4.26 -2.36 -56.70
C GLU A 227 4.27 -1.12 -55.80
N THR A 228 3.29 -0.22 -55.99
CA THR A 228 3.17 0.99 -55.17
C THR A 228 2.91 0.64 -53.71
N ALA A 229 1.99 -0.28 -53.42
CA ALA A 229 1.71 -0.73 -52.05
C ALA A 229 2.94 -1.37 -51.39
N PHE A 230 3.70 -2.17 -52.13
CA PHE A 230 4.93 -2.81 -51.67
C PHE A 230 6.04 -1.80 -51.36
N LEU A 231 6.27 -0.83 -52.26
CA LEU A 231 7.24 0.24 -52.05
C LEU A 231 6.85 1.13 -50.86
N MET A 232 5.56 1.46 -50.70
CA MET A 232 5.07 2.19 -49.54
C MET A 232 5.31 1.43 -48.23
N MET A 233 5.11 0.10 -48.22
CA MET A 233 5.39 -0.73 -47.04
C MET A 233 6.89 -0.75 -46.70
N ILE A 234 7.77 -0.90 -47.69
CA ILE A 234 9.23 -0.82 -47.49
C ILE A 234 9.64 0.56 -46.95
N ALA A 235 9.08 1.63 -47.51
CA ALA A 235 9.30 3.00 -47.03
C ALA A 235 8.90 3.17 -45.57
N PHE A 236 7.77 2.58 -45.18
CA PHE A 236 7.25 2.63 -43.83
C PHE A 236 8.12 1.87 -42.82
N TYR A 237 8.58 0.67 -43.17
CA TYR A 237 9.34 -0.19 -42.24
C TYR A 237 10.83 0.16 -42.16
N PHE A 238 11.43 0.58 -43.27
CA PHE A 238 12.88 0.84 -43.36
C PHE A 238 13.23 2.34 -43.52
N GLY A 239 12.22 3.22 -43.56
CA GLY A 239 12.39 4.67 -43.73
C GLY A 239 12.81 5.08 -45.15
N ASP A 240 12.78 6.40 -45.42
CA ASP A 240 13.11 6.98 -46.73
C ASP A 240 14.55 6.65 -47.24
N LYS A 241 15.47 6.27 -46.34
CA LYS A 241 16.85 5.88 -46.70
C LYS A 241 16.93 4.57 -47.51
N SER A 242 16.06 3.59 -47.25
CA SER A 242 16.06 2.31 -47.98
C SER A 242 15.46 2.46 -49.38
N LEU A 243 14.44 3.30 -49.52
CA LEU A 243 13.81 3.63 -50.79
C LEU A 243 14.79 4.38 -51.68
N LYS A 244 15.54 5.35 -51.14
CA LYS A 244 16.66 6.01 -51.82
C LYS A 244 17.75 5.04 -52.26
N TYR A 245 17.99 3.96 -51.55
CA TYR A 245 18.97 2.92 -51.93
C TYR A 245 18.47 2.04 -53.10
N LEU A 246 17.20 1.62 -53.06
CA LEU A 246 16.56 0.87 -54.15
C LEU A 246 16.35 1.73 -55.40
N GLN A 247 15.89 2.97 -55.23
CA GLN A 247 15.69 3.94 -56.30
C GLN A 247 17.03 4.30 -56.95
N ARG A 248 18.12 4.48 -56.19
CA ARG A 248 19.48 4.70 -56.72
C ARG A 248 19.97 3.56 -57.60
N ARG A 249 19.65 2.31 -57.27
CA ARG A 249 19.97 1.12 -58.10
C ARG A 249 19.13 1.03 -59.36
N TRP A 250 17.89 1.52 -59.31
CA TRP A 250 17.01 1.57 -60.47
C TRP A 250 17.38 2.73 -61.41
N THR A 251 17.90 3.83 -60.87
CA THR A 251 18.27 5.04 -61.61
C THR A 251 19.74 5.09 -62.09
N THR A 252 20.57 4.06 -61.82
CA THR A 252 21.94 3.97 -62.39
C THR A 252 21.92 3.59 -63.89
N GLY A 253 21.14 4.33 -64.67
CA GLY A 253 21.05 4.25 -66.13
C GLY A 253 20.96 5.60 -66.84
N ALA A 254 21.11 6.75 -66.17
CA ALA A 254 21.17 8.05 -66.84
C ALA A 254 21.90 9.15 -66.02
N PRO A 255 22.57 10.14 -66.65
CA PRO A 255 23.50 11.05 -65.98
C PRO A 255 22.89 12.39 -65.51
N SER A 256 23.25 12.76 -64.28
CA SER A 256 23.57 14.09 -63.70
C SER A 256 22.92 15.41 -64.20
N ALA A 257 22.31 16.18 -63.27
CA ALA A 257 22.52 17.65 -63.15
C ALA A 257 22.12 18.25 -61.76
N THR A 258 23.09 18.93 -61.12
CA THR A 258 23.14 20.13 -60.21
C THR A 258 21.99 20.61 -59.28
N ALA A 259 22.40 21.21 -58.14
CA ALA A 259 21.68 21.53 -56.87
C ALA A 259 21.16 23.01 -56.71
N PRO A 260 20.89 23.58 -55.50
CA PRO A 260 19.64 23.56 -54.67
C PRO A 260 19.08 24.97 -54.24
N ALA A 261 17.91 25.06 -53.56
CA ALA A 261 17.38 26.30 -52.93
C ALA A 261 16.50 26.08 -51.66
N ALA A 262 16.28 27.15 -50.87
CA ALA A 262 16.09 27.28 -49.41
C ALA A 262 14.65 27.24 -48.81
N LYS A 263 14.55 27.21 -47.45
CA LYS A 263 13.33 27.16 -46.57
C LYS A 263 12.77 28.56 -46.15
N PRO A 264 11.46 28.68 -45.76
CA PRO A 264 10.89 29.87 -45.08
C PRO A 264 10.47 29.67 -43.58
N PRO A 265 10.09 30.73 -42.83
CA PRO A 265 9.99 30.76 -41.35
C PRO A 265 8.57 30.66 -40.74
N ALA A 266 8.50 30.53 -39.40
CA ALA A 266 7.33 30.14 -38.56
C ALA A 266 6.46 31.30 -37.99
N ARG A 267 5.21 30.98 -37.59
CA ARG A 267 4.12 31.88 -37.16
C ARG A 267 3.82 31.79 -35.64
N LYS A 268 3.36 32.90 -35.02
CA LYS A 268 2.93 33.08 -33.60
C LYS A 268 1.42 32.80 -33.42
N GLU A 269 1.00 32.18 -32.32
CA GLU A 269 -0.41 31.98 -31.91
C GLU A 269 -0.84 32.91 -30.75
N MET A 270 -2.14 33.16 -30.64
CA MET A 270 -2.82 34.13 -29.75
C MET A 270 -3.72 33.37 -28.74
N MET A 271 -3.79 33.83 -27.48
CA MET A 271 -4.60 33.23 -26.39
C MET A 271 -6.11 33.51 -26.53
N SER A 272 -6.97 32.68 -25.94
CA SER A 272 -8.44 32.72 -26.09
C SER A 272 -9.16 33.41 -24.92
N GLU A 273 -10.35 33.97 -25.17
CA GLU A 273 -11.19 34.73 -24.22
C GLU A 273 -11.64 33.95 -22.97
N LEU A 274 -11.47 32.62 -22.91
CA LEU A 274 -11.74 31.82 -21.71
C LEU A 274 -10.70 32.02 -20.59
N ASP A 275 -9.49 32.49 -20.91
CA ASP A 275 -8.42 32.74 -19.92
C ASP A 275 -8.59 34.08 -19.17
N VAL A 276 -9.53 34.93 -19.60
CA VAL A 276 -9.72 36.30 -19.07
C VAL A 276 -10.79 36.35 -17.98
N ASP A 277 -11.82 35.49 -18.07
CA ASP A 277 -12.90 35.41 -17.07
C ASP A 277 -12.47 34.67 -15.78
N ASP A 278 -11.57 33.68 -15.88
CA ASP A 278 -10.99 32.97 -14.72
C ASP A 278 -10.09 33.86 -13.85
N LEU A 279 -9.59 34.97 -14.39
CA LEU A 279 -8.73 35.93 -13.69
C LEU A 279 -9.53 36.92 -12.83
N ALA A 280 -10.79 37.20 -13.18
CA ALA A 280 -11.66 38.12 -12.45
C ALA A 280 -12.27 37.49 -11.18
N LEU A 281 -12.61 36.19 -11.24
CA LEU A 281 -13.11 35.43 -10.08
C LEU A 281 -12.02 35.19 -9.02
N ALA A 282 -10.76 35.10 -9.43
CA ALA A 282 -9.62 34.95 -8.52
C ALA A 282 -9.26 36.25 -7.76
N GLU A 283 -9.82 37.40 -8.13
CA GLU A 283 -9.62 38.68 -7.46
C GLU A 283 -10.67 38.97 -6.38
N GLU A 284 -11.93 38.51 -6.54
CA GLU A 284 -12.98 38.64 -5.52
C GLU A 284 -12.71 37.77 -4.27
N ASP A 285 -12.17 36.56 -4.45
CA ASP A 285 -11.80 35.67 -3.33
C ASP A 285 -10.66 36.24 -2.47
N ARG A 286 -9.77 37.04 -3.06
CA ARG A 286 -8.66 37.71 -2.34
C ARG A 286 -9.12 38.92 -1.52
N GLU A 287 -10.29 39.46 -1.80
CA GLU A 287 -10.84 40.61 -1.08
C GLU A 287 -11.57 40.18 0.22
N LEU A 288 -12.15 38.97 0.23
CA LEU A 288 -12.75 38.34 1.41
C LEU A 288 -11.70 37.91 2.46
N GLU A 289 -10.53 37.43 2.04
CA GLU A 289 -9.44 37.04 2.97
C GLU A 289 -8.79 38.22 3.71
N ARG A 290 -8.92 39.45 3.19
CA ARG A 290 -8.34 40.66 3.81
C ARG A 290 -9.11 41.14 5.04
N VAL A 291 -10.39 40.79 5.17
CA VAL A 291 -11.27 41.28 6.26
C VAL A 291 -11.04 40.52 7.58
N GLU A 292 -10.47 39.31 7.55
CA GLU A 292 -10.25 38.50 8.77
C GLU A 292 -8.93 38.79 9.52
N GLN A 293 -8.02 39.61 8.97
CA GLN A 293 -6.66 39.78 9.51
C GLN A 293 -6.46 40.91 10.56
N GLU A 294 -7.51 41.61 11.00
CA GLU A 294 -7.35 42.86 11.76
C GLU A 294 -7.27 42.78 13.30
N LYS A 295 -7.06 41.61 13.94
CA LYS A 295 -6.77 41.58 15.40
C LYS A 295 -5.57 40.68 15.76
N GLY A 296 -4.47 41.34 16.10
CA GLY A 296 -3.13 40.74 16.25
C GLY A 296 -2.99 39.73 17.39
N ALA A 297 -2.35 38.60 17.06
CA ALA A 297 -1.87 37.59 18.00
C ALA A 297 -0.40 37.84 18.40
N SER A 298 0.01 37.33 19.57
CA SER A 298 1.41 37.33 20.05
C SER A 298 2.37 36.73 19.01
N ALA A 299 3.59 37.27 18.91
CA ALA A 299 4.63 36.82 17.96
C ALA A 299 4.93 35.31 18.06
N LEU A 300 4.92 34.72 19.27
CA LEU A 300 5.12 33.28 19.48
C LEU A 300 3.99 32.44 18.90
N THR A 301 2.76 32.95 19.00
CA THR A 301 1.58 32.24 18.51
C THR A 301 1.42 32.34 16.99
N ALA A 302 1.77 33.50 16.42
CA ALA A 302 1.83 33.67 14.98
C ALA A 302 2.89 32.76 14.33
N ARG A 303 4.07 32.59 14.94
CA ARG A 303 5.12 31.65 14.49
C ARG A 303 4.59 30.23 14.30
N ARG A 304 3.83 29.71 15.27
CA ARG A 304 3.29 28.34 15.22
C ARG A 304 2.14 28.19 14.24
N LYS A 305 1.26 29.20 14.10
CA LYS A 305 0.16 29.20 13.12
C LYS A 305 0.68 29.12 11.68
N VAL A 306 1.77 29.83 11.37
CA VAL A 306 2.40 29.79 10.04
C VAL A 306 3.05 28.41 9.79
N LEU A 307 3.69 27.81 10.80
CA LEU A 307 4.28 26.46 10.69
C LEU A 307 3.25 25.32 10.62
N SER A 308 2.02 25.53 11.12
CA SER A 308 0.89 24.59 10.96
C SER A 308 0.19 24.75 9.61
N ALA A 309 0.12 25.97 9.06
CA ALA A 309 -0.48 26.21 7.75
C ALA A 309 0.34 25.62 6.59
N ALA A 310 1.66 25.50 6.73
CA ALA A 310 2.55 24.86 5.74
C ALA A 310 2.37 23.34 5.57
N VAL A 311 1.46 22.72 6.32
CA VAL A 311 1.13 21.28 6.26
C VAL A 311 -0.26 21.06 5.64
N ALA A 312 -1.00 22.12 5.31
CA ALA A 312 -2.42 22.05 4.94
C ALA A 312 -2.73 21.53 3.51
N ASP A 313 -1.75 21.05 2.75
CA ASP A 313 -1.96 20.44 1.42
C ASP A 313 -2.25 18.92 1.47
N GLU A 314 -2.43 18.34 2.65
CA GLU A 314 -2.91 16.96 2.83
C GLU A 314 -4.15 16.95 3.75
N PRO A 315 -5.24 16.24 3.39
CA PRO A 315 -6.45 16.25 4.19
C PRO A 315 -6.18 15.55 5.53
N ALA A 316 -6.08 16.34 6.60
CA ALA A 316 -5.99 15.84 7.96
C ALA A 316 -7.27 15.07 8.32
N ALA A 317 -7.23 13.75 8.17
CA ALA A 317 -8.23 12.85 8.71
C ALA A 317 -8.30 13.05 10.23
N ARG A 318 -9.49 13.43 10.72
CA ARG A 318 -9.81 13.51 12.14
C ARG A 318 -9.58 12.14 12.79
N LEU A 319 -8.52 12.00 13.58
CA LEU A 319 -8.22 10.80 14.34
C LEU A 319 -8.63 11.00 15.80
N GLN A 320 -9.68 10.26 16.20
CA GLN A 320 -9.94 9.91 17.60
C GLN A 320 -9.13 8.64 17.93
N GLY A 321 -8.35 8.69 19.02
CA GLY A 321 -7.71 7.53 19.64
C GLY A 321 -6.17 7.59 19.58
N SER A 322 -5.54 7.44 20.76
CA SER A 322 -4.13 7.14 21.00
C SER A 322 -3.12 7.95 20.17
N PHE A 323 -2.48 8.94 20.79
CA PHE A 323 -1.31 9.61 20.23
C PHE A 323 -0.11 8.67 20.26
N VAL A 324 -0.10 7.76 19.30
CA VAL A 324 1.14 7.32 18.69
C VAL A 324 1.39 8.39 17.65
N GLN A 325 2.40 9.23 17.86
CA GLN A 325 2.98 10.04 16.78
C GLN A 325 3.08 9.11 15.57
N VAL A 326 2.28 9.38 14.54
CA VAL A 326 2.02 8.47 13.42
C VAL A 326 3.32 7.78 13.04
N LYS A 327 3.29 6.43 12.99
CA LYS A 327 4.38 5.57 12.53
C LYS A 327 4.91 6.05 11.17
N ASP A 328 5.82 7.00 11.20
CA ASP A 328 6.56 7.54 10.07
C ASP A 328 8.06 7.34 10.36
N ASN A 329 8.47 6.07 10.38
CA ASN A 329 9.86 5.65 10.46
C ASN A 329 10.63 5.89 9.15
N ILE A 330 10.45 7.05 8.50
CA ILE A 330 11.26 7.40 7.33
C ILE A 330 12.75 7.51 7.76
N PHE A 331 13.02 7.95 9.00
CA PHE A 331 14.38 8.06 9.55
C PHE A 331 14.55 7.50 10.99
N GLY A 332 13.49 7.02 11.65
CA GLY A 332 13.58 6.46 13.01
C GLY A 332 13.99 7.45 14.12
N LYS A 333 13.71 8.75 13.94
CA LYS A 333 14.11 9.84 14.85
C LYS A 333 13.01 10.33 15.79
N VAL A 334 11.95 9.53 15.95
CA VAL A 334 10.70 9.92 16.63
C VAL A 334 10.83 9.72 18.14
N LEU A 335 10.28 10.64 18.94
CA LEU A 335 10.27 10.55 20.39
C LEU A 335 9.31 9.43 20.85
N SER A 336 9.83 8.40 21.53
CA SER A 336 9.02 7.29 22.03
C SER A 336 8.45 7.54 23.43
N ASP A 337 7.39 6.81 23.79
CA ASP A 337 6.82 6.87 25.15
C ASP A 337 7.84 6.40 26.19
N GLU A 338 8.62 5.37 25.87
CA GLU A 338 9.68 4.82 26.73
C GLU A 338 10.80 5.84 26.97
N GLU A 339 11.21 6.58 25.93
CA GLU A 339 12.20 7.66 26.05
C GLU A 339 11.69 8.81 26.94
N ILE A 340 10.41 9.17 26.81
CA ILE A 340 9.78 10.17 27.67
C ILE A 340 9.77 9.68 29.12
N GLU A 341 9.27 8.47 29.38
CA GLU A 341 9.18 7.91 30.73
C GLU A 341 10.55 7.78 31.39
N ALA A 342 11.58 7.34 30.66
CA ALA A 342 12.95 7.25 31.17
C ALA A 342 13.49 8.61 31.62
N ALA A 343 13.34 9.65 30.79
CA ALA A 343 13.78 11.01 31.12
C ALA A 343 12.95 11.63 32.28
N LEU A 344 11.66 11.33 32.36
CA LEU A 344 10.81 11.75 33.50
C LEU A 344 11.21 11.04 34.80
N HIS A 345 11.53 9.75 34.75
CA HIS A 345 12.03 9.01 35.90
C HIS A 345 13.38 9.57 36.35
N GLN A 346 14.30 9.85 35.43
CA GLN A 346 15.57 10.49 35.76
C GLN A 346 15.37 11.86 36.41
N LEU A 347 14.47 12.69 35.87
CA LEU A 347 14.12 13.99 36.46
C LEU A 347 13.60 13.85 37.90
N GLN A 348 12.78 12.84 38.16
CA GLN A 348 12.29 12.55 39.51
C GLN A 348 13.42 12.10 40.45
N GLN A 349 14.33 11.25 40.00
CA GLN A 349 15.44 10.74 40.83
C GLN A 349 16.48 11.81 41.14
N GLU A 350 16.87 12.61 40.15
CA GLU A 350 17.95 13.60 40.30
C GLU A 350 17.48 14.87 41.02
N GLU A 351 16.24 15.30 40.77
CA GLU A 351 15.77 16.63 41.18
C GLU A 351 14.48 16.61 42.00
N GLY A 352 13.88 15.43 42.24
CA GLY A 352 12.65 15.29 43.02
C GLY A 352 11.40 15.87 42.34
N ILE A 353 11.48 16.25 41.07
CA ILE A 353 10.37 16.83 40.32
C ILE A 353 9.63 15.71 39.59
N ARG A 354 8.39 15.45 40.00
CA ARG A 354 7.51 14.48 39.34
C ARG A 354 6.64 15.19 38.30
N LEU A 355 6.71 14.73 37.05
CA LEU A 355 5.87 15.13 35.93
C LEU A 355 5.29 13.85 35.31
N SER A 356 4.01 13.81 34.95
CA SER A 356 3.40 12.60 34.39
C SER A 356 3.45 12.56 32.86
N LEU A 357 3.49 11.35 32.30
CA LEU A 357 3.44 11.12 30.85
C LEU A 357 2.22 11.81 30.18
N PRO A 358 1.00 11.78 30.74
CA PRO A 358 -0.15 12.49 30.17
C PRO A 358 0.04 14.01 30.05
N VAL A 359 0.78 14.63 30.98
CA VAL A 359 1.10 16.06 30.93
C VAL A 359 2.01 16.34 29.74
N VAL A 360 3.06 15.53 29.57
CA VAL A 360 3.98 15.67 28.43
C VAL A 360 3.27 15.43 27.12
N LYS A 361 2.42 14.39 27.02
CA LYS A 361 1.61 14.10 25.83
C LYS A 361 0.64 15.23 25.49
N ALA A 362 0.00 15.84 26.50
CA ALA A 362 -0.86 16.99 26.29
C ALA A 362 -0.10 18.18 25.70
N ILE A 363 1.11 18.43 26.19
CA ILE A 363 1.98 19.50 25.70
C ILE A 363 2.45 19.18 24.28
N LEU A 364 2.88 17.94 24.00
CA LEU A 364 3.24 17.50 22.67
C LEU A 364 2.09 17.70 21.68
N GLU A 365 0.87 17.28 22.00
CA GLU A 365 -0.27 17.42 21.09
C GLU A 365 -0.60 18.89 20.78
N VAL A 366 -0.53 19.76 21.79
CA VAL A 366 -0.95 21.15 21.63
C VAL A 366 0.16 22.05 21.10
N GLU A 367 1.41 21.79 21.51
CA GLU A 367 2.56 22.63 21.20
C GLU A 367 3.38 22.13 20.00
N SER A 368 3.33 20.84 19.69
CA SER A 368 3.96 20.30 18.49
C SER A 368 3.00 20.37 17.31
N SER A 369 3.52 20.76 16.15
CA SER A 369 2.80 20.65 14.87
C SER A 369 2.93 19.24 14.26
N GLY A 370 2.95 18.19 15.09
CA GLY A 370 3.05 16.78 14.68
C GLY A 370 4.48 16.19 14.62
N ARG A 371 5.41 16.81 13.87
CA ARG A 371 6.78 16.28 13.64
C ARG A 371 7.89 17.28 14.00
N GLY A 372 8.97 16.79 14.61
CA GLY A 372 10.19 17.52 14.94
C GLY A 372 11.22 17.55 13.81
N HIS A 373 11.12 16.66 12.83
CA HIS A 373 11.94 16.65 11.60
C HIS A 373 11.09 16.78 10.34
N LEU A 374 11.68 17.39 9.31
CA LEU A 374 11.13 17.50 7.97
C LEU A 374 11.21 16.14 7.22
N PRO A 375 10.47 15.95 6.11
CA PRO A 375 10.53 14.72 5.31
C PRO A 375 11.91 14.40 4.71
N ASP A 376 12.83 15.35 4.70
CA ASP A 376 14.22 15.17 4.27
C ASP A 376 15.17 14.79 5.42
N GLY A 377 14.64 14.61 6.64
CA GLY A 377 15.37 14.16 7.82
C GLY A 377 16.08 15.26 8.60
N ARG A 378 16.01 16.53 8.14
CA ARG A 378 16.54 17.69 8.86
C ARG A 378 15.58 18.17 9.95
N PRO A 379 16.05 18.74 11.07
CA PRO A 379 15.16 19.25 12.11
C PRO A 379 14.25 20.35 11.57
N LYS A 380 13.02 20.43 12.07
CA LYS A 380 12.11 21.51 11.72
C LYS A 380 12.66 22.81 12.30
N ILE A 381 12.85 23.81 11.46
CA ILE A 381 13.38 25.12 11.86
C ILE A 381 12.47 26.29 11.48
N LEU A 382 12.64 27.41 12.19
CA LEU A 382 12.15 28.71 11.76
C LEU A 382 13.22 29.78 12.06
N PHE A 383 13.65 30.49 11.02
CA PHE A 383 14.70 31.50 11.14
C PHE A 383 14.10 32.90 11.41
N GLU A 384 14.53 33.52 12.50
CA GLU A 384 14.01 34.79 13.02
C GLU A 384 14.95 35.97 12.74
N GLY A 385 14.70 36.71 11.66
CA GLY A 385 15.59 37.80 11.23
C GLY A 385 15.73 38.96 12.23
N HIS A 386 14.73 39.16 13.09
CA HIS A 386 14.79 40.13 14.20
C HIS A 386 15.66 39.66 15.37
N ARG A 387 15.73 38.35 15.63
CA ARG A 387 16.70 37.80 16.58
C ARG A 387 18.10 37.80 15.98
N PHE A 388 18.20 37.61 14.67
CA PHE A 388 19.48 37.70 13.97
C PHE A 388 20.05 39.11 14.04
N TRP A 389 19.24 40.15 13.82
CA TRP A 389 19.61 41.55 14.08
C TRP A 389 20.21 41.72 15.49
N PHE A 390 19.47 41.27 16.51
CA PHE A 390 19.87 41.40 17.92
C PHE A 390 21.21 40.71 18.22
N TRP A 391 21.41 39.48 17.72
CA TRP A 391 22.66 38.75 17.97
C TRP A 391 23.84 39.27 17.16
N LEU A 392 23.62 39.81 15.97
CA LEU A 392 24.67 40.51 15.21
C LEU A 392 25.16 41.74 15.99
N GLU A 393 24.26 42.56 16.51
CA GLU A 393 24.59 43.69 17.39
C GLU A 393 25.38 43.24 18.62
N LYS A 394 24.90 42.20 19.29
CA LYS A 394 25.53 41.65 20.50
C LYS A 394 26.92 41.07 20.24
N PHE A 395 27.18 40.54 19.05
CA PHE A 395 28.50 40.05 18.63
C PHE A 395 29.36 41.14 17.95
N GLY A 396 28.97 42.41 18.07
CA GLY A 396 29.77 43.55 17.61
C GLY A 396 29.73 43.81 16.10
N LYS A 397 28.76 43.22 15.38
CA LYS A 397 28.50 43.51 13.97
C LYS A 397 27.51 44.66 13.83
N ASN A 398 27.53 45.33 12.68
CA ASN A 398 26.60 46.41 12.35
C ASN A 398 25.44 45.88 11.47
N PRO A 399 24.30 45.46 12.05
CA PRO A 399 23.19 44.92 11.28
C PRO A 399 22.52 45.97 10.38
N ALA A 400 22.60 47.27 10.70
CA ALA A 400 22.05 48.32 9.85
C ALA A 400 22.77 48.43 8.49
N ALA A 401 24.10 48.23 8.49
CA ALA A 401 24.86 48.16 7.24
C ALA A 401 24.56 46.88 6.45
N LEU A 402 24.40 45.75 7.14
CA LEU A 402 24.14 44.45 6.51
C LEU A 402 22.69 44.30 6.02
N GLN A 403 21.73 45.00 6.63
CA GLN A 403 20.32 44.98 6.22
C GLN A 403 20.13 45.45 4.78
N ALA A 404 20.91 46.45 4.34
CA ALA A 404 20.84 46.94 2.95
C ALA A 404 21.20 45.84 1.94
N GLN A 405 22.10 44.92 2.33
CA GLN A 405 22.53 43.80 1.50
C GLN A 405 21.63 42.57 1.64
N TYR A 406 21.04 42.35 2.84
CA TYR A 406 20.24 41.16 3.16
C TYR A 406 18.90 41.50 3.85
N PRO A 407 17.99 42.22 3.18
CA PRO A 407 16.75 42.73 3.80
C PRO A 407 15.77 41.64 4.24
N GLU A 408 15.85 40.44 3.64
CA GLU A 408 15.00 39.29 4.01
C GLU A 408 15.51 38.50 5.22
N LEU A 409 16.78 38.71 5.59
CA LEU A 409 17.45 37.99 6.68
C LEU A 409 17.62 38.87 7.93
N ILE A 410 17.76 40.19 7.76
CA ILE A 410 18.11 41.12 8.82
C ILE A 410 17.05 42.23 8.87
N TYR A 411 16.26 42.26 9.93
CA TYR A 411 15.23 43.29 10.13
C TYR A 411 15.00 43.55 11.62
N ARG A 412 14.67 44.78 12.01
CA ARG A 412 14.61 45.17 13.44
C ARG A 412 13.34 44.69 14.17
N ASN A 413 12.21 44.68 13.47
CA ASN A 413 10.91 44.37 14.05
C ASN A 413 10.43 43.00 13.58
N TRP A 414 9.76 42.25 14.46
CA TRP A 414 9.18 40.96 14.09
C TRP A 414 8.17 41.09 12.94
N THR A 415 8.27 40.21 11.94
CA THR A 415 7.38 40.16 10.77
C THR A 415 7.33 38.74 10.21
N THR A 416 6.18 38.33 9.65
CA THR A 416 6.00 37.04 8.98
C THR A 416 6.32 37.07 7.49
N LYS A 417 6.49 38.27 6.91
CA LYS A 417 6.62 38.49 5.45
C LYS A 417 7.74 37.67 4.78
N HIS A 418 8.79 37.33 5.54
CA HIS A 418 10.01 36.71 4.99
C HIS A 418 10.08 35.19 5.22
N TYR A 419 9.10 34.58 5.88
CA TYR A 419 9.10 33.14 6.12
C TYR A 419 8.80 32.36 4.83
N ARG A 420 9.64 31.38 4.51
CA ARG A 420 9.53 30.49 3.33
C ARG A 420 8.96 29.12 3.67
N LEU A 421 9.02 28.73 4.94
CA LEU A 421 8.46 27.51 5.54
C LEU A 421 9.04 26.19 4.99
N GLY A 422 8.90 25.13 5.80
CA GLY A 422 9.41 23.79 5.48
C GLY A 422 10.91 23.79 5.19
N ALA A 423 11.33 23.00 4.20
CA ALA A 423 12.72 22.84 3.80
C ALA A 423 13.39 24.15 3.29
N LYS A 424 12.60 25.12 2.82
CA LYS A 424 13.11 26.40 2.27
C LYS A 424 13.59 27.36 3.35
N GLU A 425 13.24 27.15 4.62
CA GLU A 425 13.82 27.93 5.73
C GLU A 425 15.33 27.67 5.88
N TYR A 426 15.81 26.49 5.45
CA TYR A 426 17.25 26.21 5.44
C TYR A 426 18.03 27.11 4.50
N GLU A 427 17.45 27.55 3.39
CA GLU A 427 18.11 28.52 2.49
C GLU A 427 18.39 29.84 3.21
N ARG A 428 17.45 30.30 4.06
CA ARG A 428 17.60 31.52 4.86
C ARG A 428 18.62 31.34 5.96
N LEU A 429 18.57 30.20 6.66
CA LEU A 429 19.56 29.85 7.68
C LEU A 429 20.97 29.75 7.10
N ASP A 430 21.14 29.07 5.97
CA ASP A 430 22.45 28.85 5.35
C ASP A 430 23.03 30.16 4.80
N ALA A 431 22.19 31.05 4.24
CA ALA A 431 22.60 32.40 3.88
C ALA A 431 23.01 33.24 5.12
N ALA A 432 22.28 33.14 6.22
CA ALA A 432 22.64 33.81 7.47
C ALA A 432 23.93 33.27 8.09
N ARG A 433 24.20 31.96 7.96
CA ARG A 433 25.44 31.32 8.42
C ARG A 433 26.68 31.84 7.72
N GLN A 434 26.56 32.26 6.45
CA GLN A 434 27.67 32.91 5.72
C GLN A 434 28.03 34.28 6.32
N ILE A 435 27.09 34.96 6.97
CA ILE A 435 27.31 36.25 7.62
C ILE A 435 27.87 36.02 9.03
N ASP A 436 27.19 35.19 9.83
CA ASP A 436 27.60 34.79 11.18
C ASP A 436 26.93 33.48 11.59
N ALA A 437 27.70 32.39 11.62
CA ALA A 437 27.17 31.07 11.94
C ALA A 437 26.54 30.97 13.34
N LYS A 438 27.19 31.55 14.37
CA LYS A 438 26.71 31.47 15.76
C LYS A 438 25.44 32.29 15.93
N ALA A 439 25.40 33.53 15.43
CA ALA A 439 24.21 34.37 15.51
C ALA A 439 23.04 33.79 14.71
N ALA A 440 23.31 33.15 13.57
CA ALA A 440 22.28 32.51 12.76
C ALA A 440 21.61 31.33 13.50
N VAL A 441 22.42 30.47 14.14
CA VAL A 441 21.89 29.36 14.96
C VAL A 441 21.09 29.90 16.15
N TYR A 442 21.58 30.95 16.82
CA TYR A 442 20.90 31.54 17.98
C TYR A 442 19.58 32.20 17.60
N ALA A 443 19.48 32.72 16.37
CA ALA A 443 18.28 33.31 15.81
C ALA A 443 17.29 32.29 15.22
N THR A 444 17.52 30.98 15.38
CA THR A 444 16.68 29.93 14.78
C THR A 444 15.99 29.11 15.86
N SER A 445 14.70 28.84 15.73
CA SER A 445 14.00 27.85 16.57
C SER A 445 14.10 26.46 15.97
N TRP A 446 14.26 25.44 16.83
CA TRP A 446 14.60 24.09 16.42
C TRP A 446 13.61 23.06 16.98
N GLY A 447 13.31 22.05 16.16
CA GLY A 447 12.73 20.79 16.58
C GLY A 447 11.26 20.84 17.00
N LEU A 448 10.85 19.79 17.70
CA LEU A 448 9.45 19.51 18.08
C LEU A 448 8.82 20.60 18.93
N PHE A 449 9.60 21.17 19.86
CA PHE A 449 9.17 22.20 20.81
C PHE A 449 9.49 23.64 20.36
N GLN A 450 10.15 23.80 19.21
CA GLN A 450 10.55 25.09 18.65
C GLN A 450 11.36 25.95 19.65
N ILE A 451 12.35 25.33 20.32
CA ILE A 451 13.25 26.05 21.24
C ILE A 451 14.22 26.91 20.43
N LEU A 452 14.28 28.20 20.74
CA LEU A 452 15.17 29.16 20.08
C LEU A 452 16.63 28.89 20.50
N GLY A 453 17.55 28.81 19.53
CA GLY A 453 18.95 28.42 19.76
C GLY A 453 19.70 29.34 20.73
N GLU A 454 19.27 30.59 20.88
CA GLU A 454 19.81 31.51 21.89
C GLU A 454 19.65 31.03 23.34
N ASN A 455 18.75 30.08 23.58
CA ASN A 455 18.57 29.52 24.92
C ASN A 455 19.80 28.75 25.41
N LEU A 456 20.75 28.40 24.53
CA LEU A 456 22.08 27.88 24.93
C LEU A 456 22.84 28.85 25.85
N GLU A 457 22.56 30.15 25.79
CA GLU A 457 23.12 31.17 26.70
C GLU A 457 22.17 31.50 27.88
N HIS A 458 20.98 30.90 27.90
CA HIS A 458 19.89 31.24 28.82
C HIS A 458 19.26 29.97 29.43
N ASN A 459 18.04 29.62 29.01
CA ASN A 459 17.18 28.64 29.70
C ASN A 459 17.64 27.18 29.56
N ILE A 460 18.44 26.86 28.53
CA ILE A 460 19.03 25.52 28.37
C ILE A 460 20.55 25.53 28.58
N LYS A 461 21.10 26.61 29.18
CA LYS A 461 22.54 26.77 29.40
C LYS A 461 23.17 25.61 30.17
N ALA A 462 22.43 25.00 31.10
CA ALA A 462 22.89 23.84 31.86
C ALA A 462 23.23 22.62 30.97
N ARG A 463 22.65 22.55 29.76
CA ARG A 463 22.99 21.51 28.79
C ARG A 463 24.27 21.81 28.02
N LEU A 464 24.76 23.04 27.98
CA LEU A 464 26.01 23.41 27.33
C LEU A 464 27.19 23.20 28.29
N ASP A 465 27.66 21.95 28.38
CA ASP A 465 28.78 21.54 29.24
C ASP A 465 29.76 20.63 28.45
N PRO A 466 30.84 21.20 27.89
CA PRO A 466 31.83 20.44 27.13
C PRO A 466 32.52 19.33 27.94
N ALA A 467 32.63 19.50 29.26
CA ALA A 467 33.31 18.52 30.12
C ALA A 467 32.39 17.36 30.49
N ARG A 468 31.08 17.59 30.56
CA ARG A 468 30.07 16.55 30.78
C ARG A 468 29.70 15.82 29.51
N GLU A 469 29.63 16.51 28.36
CA GLU A 469 29.31 15.92 27.06
C GLU A 469 30.22 14.73 26.71
N ALA A 470 31.52 14.82 27.01
CA ALA A 470 32.47 13.74 26.80
C ALA A 470 32.16 12.43 27.55
N ARG A 471 31.31 12.47 28.59
CA ARG A 471 30.88 11.32 29.39
C ARG A 471 29.40 10.99 29.23
N ASP A 472 28.61 11.95 28.77
CA ASP A 472 27.16 11.93 28.75
C ASP A 472 26.67 12.66 27.49
N PRO A 473 26.30 11.93 26.42
CA PRO A 473 26.01 12.51 25.11
C PRO A 473 24.77 13.40 25.09
N ASP A 474 23.98 13.42 26.17
CA ASP A 474 22.81 14.29 26.34
C ASP A 474 23.17 15.77 26.56
N PHE A 475 24.46 16.09 26.76
CA PHE A 475 24.96 17.45 26.88
C PHE A 475 25.53 17.97 25.56
N TYR A 476 25.75 19.28 25.47
CA TYR A 476 26.30 19.96 24.31
C TYR A 476 27.70 20.44 24.58
N LYS A 477 28.60 20.16 23.63
CA LYS A 477 29.95 20.72 23.62
C LYS A 477 29.96 22.17 23.18
N ASP A 478 29.24 22.49 22.11
CA ASP A 478 29.14 23.84 21.56
C ASP A 478 27.82 24.00 20.77
N TYR A 479 27.65 25.16 20.13
CA TYR A 479 26.44 25.43 19.35
C TYR A 479 26.34 24.59 18.05
N ASN A 480 27.46 24.06 17.54
CA ASN A 480 27.43 23.17 16.38
C ASN A 480 26.96 21.78 16.80
N ASP A 481 27.46 21.27 17.93
CA ASP A 481 27.02 20.00 18.51
C ASP A 481 25.53 20.04 18.89
N PHE A 482 25.03 21.19 19.37
CA PHE A 482 23.59 21.42 19.51
C PHE A 482 22.84 21.18 18.17
N VAL A 483 23.27 21.84 17.08
CA VAL A 483 22.62 21.70 15.76
C VAL A 483 22.67 20.26 15.25
N GLU A 484 23.80 19.57 15.45
CA GLU A 484 23.96 18.17 15.06
C GLU A 484 22.97 17.28 15.81
N LYS A 485 22.91 17.38 17.14
CA LYS A 485 22.00 16.62 18.00
C LYS A 485 20.53 16.93 17.75
N GLN A 486 20.18 18.17 17.37
CA GLN A 486 18.82 18.47 16.87
C GLN A 486 18.47 17.62 15.63
N GLY A 487 19.46 17.26 14.81
CA GLY A 487 19.31 16.38 13.65
C GLY A 487 19.33 14.89 13.97
N VAL A 488 19.71 14.47 15.18
CA VAL A 488 19.85 13.04 15.56
C VAL A 488 18.52 12.42 15.96
N SER A 489 17.82 12.99 16.95
CA SER A 489 16.56 12.44 17.48
C SER A 489 15.68 13.55 18.09
N GLU A 490 14.36 13.36 18.06
CA GLU A 490 13.40 14.19 18.81
C GLU A 490 13.61 14.09 20.33
N TYR A 491 14.28 13.04 20.83
CA TYR A 491 14.71 12.93 22.22
C TYR A 491 15.54 14.13 22.70
N TYR A 492 16.46 14.63 21.86
CA TYR A 492 17.24 15.83 22.20
C TYR A 492 16.36 17.08 22.29
N HIS A 493 15.31 17.18 21.47
CA HIS A 493 14.34 18.29 21.52
C HIS A 493 13.55 18.24 22.83
N PHE A 494 13.22 17.02 23.31
CA PHE A 494 12.52 16.81 24.57
C PHE A 494 13.36 17.20 25.78
N LEU A 495 14.63 16.78 25.81
CA LEU A 495 15.55 17.20 26.87
C LEU A 495 15.75 18.73 26.91
N ASP A 496 15.71 19.41 25.75
CA ASP A 496 15.81 20.87 25.68
C ASP A 496 14.56 21.52 26.27
N PHE A 497 13.41 20.95 25.95
CA PHE A 497 12.15 21.37 26.50
C PHE A 497 12.13 21.22 28.03
N LEU A 498 12.58 20.09 28.58
CA LEU A 498 12.69 19.88 30.03
C LEU A 498 13.60 20.93 30.68
N ALA A 499 14.80 21.13 30.15
CA ALA A 499 15.72 22.15 30.64
C ALA A 499 15.09 23.57 30.58
N PHE A 500 14.37 23.85 29.50
CA PHE A 500 13.70 25.14 29.30
C PHE A 500 12.60 25.39 30.34
N ILE A 501 11.70 24.43 30.58
CA ILE A 501 10.58 24.63 31.53
C ILE A 501 11.03 24.67 33.00
N LYS A 502 12.20 24.09 33.30
CA LYS A 502 12.81 24.14 34.63
C LYS A 502 13.37 25.50 34.99
N THR A 503 13.88 26.23 34.01
CA THR A 503 14.60 27.50 34.24
C THR A 503 13.77 28.72 33.85
N LYS A 504 12.94 28.60 32.81
CA LYS A 504 12.07 29.68 32.37
C LYS A 504 11.06 29.98 33.45
N THR A 505 10.98 31.24 33.88
CA THR A 505 10.01 31.69 34.88
C THR A 505 8.89 32.52 34.26
N ALA A 506 7.69 32.36 34.82
CA ALA A 506 6.56 33.23 34.58
C ALA A 506 5.83 33.45 35.90
N ARG A 507 5.39 34.69 36.16
CA ARG A 507 4.70 35.07 37.41
C ARG A 507 5.47 34.64 38.69
N GLY A 508 6.80 34.74 38.64
CA GLY A 508 7.67 34.45 39.78
C GLY A 508 7.96 32.97 40.04
N LYS A 509 7.47 32.04 39.21
CA LYS A 509 7.74 30.59 39.36
C LYS A 509 8.26 29.97 38.05
N PRO A 510 9.12 28.94 38.12
CA PRO A 510 9.45 28.09 36.98
C PRO A 510 8.21 27.52 36.27
N LEU A 511 8.28 27.33 34.96
CA LEU A 511 7.13 26.82 34.20
C LEU A 511 6.73 25.41 34.64
N ILE A 512 7.71 24.56 34.97
CA ILE A 512 7.50 23.18 35.39
C ILE A 512 6.62 23.08 36.65
N GLU A 513 6.68 24.06 37.56
CA GLU A 513 5.84 24.06 38.77
C GLU A 513 4.34 24.22 38.47
N TYR A 514 3.97 24.79 37.31
CA TYR A 514 2.56 24.93 36.93
C TYR A 514 1.92 23.60 36.52
N ILE A 515 2.76 22.65 36.10
CA ILE A 515 2.36 21.38 35.49
C ILE A 515 2.89 20.14 36.23
N SER A 516 3.66 20.33 37.32
CA SER A 516 4.18 19.22 38.14
C SER A 516 3.08 18.49 38.92
N GLU A 517 3.33 17.22 39.23
CA GLU A 517 2.42 16.36 40.02
C GLU A 517 2.21 16.82 41.46
N ALA A 518 2.99 17.78 41.96
CA ALA A 518 2.71 18.44 43.25
C ALA A 518 1.29 19.05 43.30
N ARG A 519 0.67 19.30 42.13
CA ARG A 519 -0.70 19.81 41.99
C ARG A 519 -1.77 18.73 41.87
N GLN A 520 -1.42 17.44 41.95
CA GLN A 520 -2.36 16.32 41.98
C GLN A 520 -3.41 16.35 40.85
N GLY A 521 -2.97 16.64 39.61
CA GLY A 521 -3.85 16.72 38.44
C GLY A 521 -4.63 18.03 38.29
N THR A 522 -4.44 19.02 39.17
CA THR A 522 -5.03 20.38 39.08
C THR A 522 -4.01 21.41 38.56
N TYR A 523 -3.47 21.18 37.37
CA TYR A 523 -2.44 22.05 36.80
C TYR A 523 -2.98 23.43 36.38
N ASP A 524 -2.13 24.45 36.45
CA ASP A 524 -2.46 25.80 35.97
C ASP A 524 -1.96 25.98 34.54
N TRP A 525 -2.75 25.43 33.61
CA TRP A 525 -2.51 25.52 32.18
C TRP A 525 -2.46 26.95 31.67
N ALA A 526 -3.15 27.89 32.32
CA ALA A 526 -3.16 29.30 31.94
C ALA A 526 -1.82 29.98 32.24
N SER A 527 -1.25 29.77 33.43
CA SER A 527 0.07 30.31 33.77
C SER A 527 1.18 29.62 32.98
N PHE A 528 1.08 28.31 32.74
CA PHE A 528 2.02 27.58 31.88
C PHE A 528 1.98 28.11 30.44
N ALA A 529 0.79 28.18 29.83
CA ALA A 529 0.61 28.67 28.47
C ALA A 529 1.02 30.14 28.34
N TYR A 530 0.76 30.99 29.33
CA TYR A 530 1.26 32.37 29.33
C TYR A 530 2.78 32.44 29.32
N GLY A 531 3.45 31.62 30.14
CA GLY A 531 4.90 31.59 30.24
C GLY A 531 5.60 31.00 29.02
N TYR A 532 4.97 30.00 28.39
CA TYR A 532 5.50 29.29 27.23
C TYR A 532 5.14 29.97 25.89
N ASN A 533 3.90 30.43 25.73
CA ASN A 533 3.34 30.98 24.48
C ASN A 533 3.25 32.53 24.47
N GLY A 534 3.47 33.16 25.62
CA GLY A 534 3.40 34.61 25.79
C GLY A 534 1.97 35.12 26.03
N SER A 535 1.82 36.45 26.08
CA SER A 535 0.57 37.13 26.46
C SER A 535 -0.63 36.85 25.54
N GLY A 536 -0.39 36.46 24.29
CA GLY A 536 -1.43 36.11 23.31
C GLY A 536 -1.96 34.68 23.41
N TYR A 537 -1.60 33.92 24.45
CA TYR A 537 -1.99 32.51 24.57
C TYR A 537 -3.52 32.30 24.58
N LYS A 538 -4.29 33.24 25.16
CA LYS A 538 -5.76 33.17 25.23
C LYS A 538 -6.43 33.25 23.88
N THR A 539 -5.89 34.07 22.96
CA THR A 539 -6.43 34.23 21.61
C THR A 539 -6.46 32.90 20.85
N ASN A 540 -5.54 31.99 21.17
CA ASN A 540 -5.42 30.68 20.51
C ASN A 540 -5.78 29.52 21.44
N GLN A 541 -6.40 29.84 22.58
CA GLN A 541 -6.98 28.89 23.54
C GLN A 541 -5.99 27.80 23.99
N TYR A 542 -4.70 28.13 24.14
CA TYR A 542 -3.67 27.14 24.51
C TYR A 542 -3.96 26.48 25.86
N ASP A 543 -4.43 27.26 26.82
CA ASP A 543 -4.82 26.79 28.15
C ASP A 543 -5.95 25.76 28.09
N VAL A 544 -7.03 26.08 27.36
CA VAL A 544 -8.18 25.18 27.18
C VAL A 544 -7.78 23.92 26.43
N ARG A 545 -6.96 24.05 25.37
CA ARG A 545 -6.49 22.91 24.56
C ARG A 545 -5.59 21.98 25.36
N LEU A 546 -4.66 22.52 26.14
CA LEU A 546 -3.78 21.74 27.02
C LEU A 546 -4.58 20.97 28.07
N GLN A 547 -5.56 21.63 28.69
CA GLN A 547 -6.44 20.99 29.67
C GLN A 547 -7.26 19.85 29.05
N ALA A 548 -7.84 20.07 27.87
CA ALA A 548 -8.61 19.06 27.16
C ALA A 548 -7.75 17.89 26.67
N ALA A 549 -6.54 18.16 26.19
CA ALA A 549 -5.57 17.14 25.81
C ALA A 549 -5.15 16.29 27.01
N TYR A 550 -4.80 16.92 28.13
CA TYR A 550 -4.47 16.21 29.36
C TYR A 550 -5.62 15.33 29.86
N ALA A 551 -6.86 15.82 29.85
CA ALA A 551 -8.02 15.02 30.26
C ALA A 551 -8.15 13.74 29.42
N ARG A 552 -7.90 13.80 28.10
CA ARG A 552 -7.88 12.63 27.21
C ARG A 552 -6.74 11.68 27.55
N TYR A 553 -5.51 12.17 27.70
CA TYR A 553 -4.36 11.30 27.98
C TYR A 553 -4.39 10.70 29.37
N ARG A 554 -4.97 11.40 30.35
CA ARG A 554 -5.18 10.86 31.71
C ARG A 554 -6.11 9.65 31.69
N THR A 555 -7.12 9.62 30.82
CA THR A 555 -8.00 8.45 30.65
C THR A 555 -7.39 7.32 29.82
N GLN A 556 -6.32 7.60 29.06
CA GLN A 556 -5.64 6.66 28.15
C GLN A 556 -4.30 6.14 28.69
N THR A 557 -3.80 6.71 29.78
CA THR A 557 -2.53 6.32 30.42
C THR A 557 -2.84 5.74 31.79
N PRO A 558 -2.35 4.54 32.13
CA PRO A 558 -2.66 3.92 33.41
C PRO A 558 -2.12 4.76 34.54
N ALA A 559 -2.93 4.96 35.57
CA ALA A 559 -2.45 5.46 36.85
C ALA A 559 -1.47 4.43 37.41
N SER A 560 -0.17 4.73 37.34
CA SER A 560 0.82 3.98 38.09
C SER A 560 0.57 4.19 39.58
N GLU A 561 0.40 3.06 40.27
CA GLU A 561 0.32 2.89 41.73
C GLU A 561 -1.01 3.24 42.40
N ALA A 562 -1.97 2.30 42.36
CA ALA A 562 -2.57 1.67 43.55
C ALA A 562 -3.79 0.80 43.16
N GLY A 563 -3.59 -0.51 42.97
CA GLY A 563 -4.64 -1.51 42.69
C GLY A 563 -4.34 -2.36 41.46
N GLY A 564 -3.66 -3.51 41.65
CA GLY A 564 -3.09 -4.31 40.56
C GLY A 564 -4.14 -4.91 39.63
N GLY A 565 -4.01 -4.64 38.33
CA GLY A 565 -4.84 -5.25 37.30
C GLY A 565 -4.56 -6.74 37.10
N TRP A 566 -5.28 -7.34 36.15
CA TRP A 566 -5.18 -8.75 35.82
C TRP A 566 -3.77 -9.12 35.30
N VAL A 567 -3.26 -10.29 35.69
CA VAL A 567 -1.92 -10.79 35.34
C VAL A 567 -2.03 -12.10 34.57
N PRO A 568 -1.50 -12.22 33.34
CA PRO A 568 -1.64 -13.45 32.56
C PRO A 568 -0.70 -14.56 33.06
N MET A 569 -1.21 -15.79 33.07
CA MET A 569 -0.45 -17.02 33.11
C MET A 569 -0.40 -17.58 31.68
N LEU A 570 0.78 -17.52 31.06
CA LEU A 570 0.98 -17.83 29.66
C LEU A 570 1.21 -19.33 29.46
N ASP A 571 0.32 -19.96 28.72
CA ASP A 571 0.38 -21.36 28.34
C ASP A 571 0.54 -21.47 26.82
N ALA A 572 1.59 -22.16 26.36
CA ALA A 572 1.77 -22.50 24.96
C ALA A 572 1.33 -23.95 24.72
N GLY A 573 0.27 -24.13 23.94
CA GLY A 573 -0.31 -25.44 23.64
C GLY A 573 0.69 -26.44 23.07
N HIS A 574 0.55 -27.71 23.47
CA HIS A 574 1.36 -28.84 22.99
C HIS A 574 2.86 -28.77 23.35
N GLY A 575 3.70 -29.63 22.74
CA GLY A 575 5.17 -29.69 22.89
C GLY A 575 5.94 -28.92 21.81
N GLY A 576 7.16 -28.50 22.09
CA GLY A 576 8.04 -27.74 21.18
C GLY A 576 8.96 -28.63 20.35
N MET A 577 10.04 -28.05 19.83
CA MET A 577 11.12 -28.79 19.15
C MET A 577 12.31 -28.95 20.09
N LYS A 578 12.79 -30.19 20.25
CA LYS A 578 14.00 -30.53 21.01
C LYS A 578 14.91 -31.34 20.10
N ASP A 579 16.10 -30.83 19.81
CA ASP A 579 17.09 -31.46 18.93
C ASP A 579 16.54 -31.89 17.56
N GLY A 580 15.66 -31.05 16.98
CA GLY A 580 15.01 -31.32 15.68
C GLY A 580 13.84 -32.32 15.76
N VAL A 581 13.51 -32.84 16.95
CA VAL A 581 12.38 -33.74 17.18
C VAL A 581 11.22 -32.97 17.81
N TYR A 582 10.05 -33.05 17.18
CA TYR A 582 8.83 -32.49 17.73
C TYR A 582 8.34 -33.30 18.92
N GLN A 583 8.15 -32.64 20.06
CA GLN A 583 7.85 -33.31 21.32
C GLN A 583 6.40 -33.75 21.45
N THR A 584 5.49 -33.18 20.64
CA THR A 584 4.10 -33.63 20.62
C THR A 584 4.00 -34.95 19.85
N PRO A 585 3.43 -36.02 20.44
CA PRO A 585 3.35 -37.31 19.79
C PRO A 585 2.59 -37.28 18.45
N PRO A 586 3.06 -37.98 17.40
CA PRO A 586 2.45 -37.97 16.07
C PRO A 586 0.96 -38.30 16.04
N GLU A 587 0.52 -39.21 16.91
CA GLU A 587 -0.88 -39.64 17.04
C GLU A 587 -1.84 -38.53 17.46
N ARG A 588 -1.33 -37.44 18.04
CA ARG A 588 -2.14 -36.26 18.41
C ARG A 588 -2.49 -35.37 17.22
N GLY A 589 -1.82 -35.53 16.07
CA GLY A 589 -2.20 -34.82 14.84
C GLY A 589 -1.76 -33.35 14.77
N LYS A 590 -0.83 -32.92 15.63
CA LYS A 590 -0.50 -31.51 15.89
C LYS A 590 0.62 -30.96 14.99
N ARG A 591 0.62 -31.41 13.74
CA ARG A 591 1.59 -31.07 12.68
C ARG A 591 0.99 -31.29 11.29
N TYR A 592 1.52 -30.61 10.28
CA TYR A 592 1.11 -30.78 8.88
C TYR A 592 2.29 -30.67 7.91
N GLU A 593 2.26 -31.42 6.81
CA GLU A 593 3.21 -31.37 5.70
C GLU A 593 2.49 -31.16 4.37
N PHE A 594 2.70 -29.98 3.76
CA PHE A 594 2.11 -29.64 2.47
C PHE A 594 2.79 -30.37 1.32
N ALA A 595 2.11 -30.48 0.18
CA ALA A 595 2.62 -31.15 -1.03
C ALA A 595 3.93 -30.55 -1.58
N ASP A 596 4.25 -29.30 -1.24
CA ASP A 596 5.50 -28.63 -1.61
C ASP A 596 6.65 -28.88 -0.61
N GLY A 597 6.44 -29.70 0.41
CA GLY A 597 7.40 -30.03 1.46
C GLY A 597 7.42 -29.06 2.65
N THR A 598 6.59 -28.01 2.65
CA THR A 598 6.46 -27.10 3.80
C THR A 598 5.93 -27.86 5.01
N LYS A 599 6.64 -27.79 6.15
CA LYS A 599 6.24 -28.43 7.41
C LYS A 599 5.89 -27.41 8.47
N ILE A 600 4.86 -27.70 9.24
CA ILE A 600 4.38 -26.84 10.32
C ILE A 600 4.04 -27.68 11.55
N TYR A 601 4.43 -27.18 12.72
CA TYR A 601 4.28 -27.83 14.02
C TYR A 601 3.62 -26.87 14.99
N GLU A 602 2.41 -27.20 15.45
CA GLU A 602 1.57 -26.27 16.23
C GLU A 602 2.29 -25.76 17.49
N GLY A 603 2.81 -26.68 18.30
CA GLY A 603 3.45 -26.33 19.57
C GLY A 603 4.79 -25.61 19.45
N ASP A 604 5.47 -25.69 18.29
CA ASP A 604 6.67 -24.88 18.03
C ASP A 604 6.28 -23.41 17.76
N ILE A 605 5.23 -23.20 16.95
CA ILE A 605 4.73 -21.87 16.63
C ILE A 605 4.13 -21.20 17.88
N ASN A 606 3.29 -21.91 18.63
CA ASN A 606 2.67 -21.37 19.84
C ASN A 606 3.72 -20.85 20.83
N ARG A 607 4.85 -21.57 20.99
CA ARG A 607 5.98 -21.13 21.83
C ARG A 607 6.77 -19.97 21.27
N ARG A 608 6.93 -19.87 19.96
CA ARG A 608 7.59 -18.71 19.34
C ARG A 608 6.76 -17.44 19.57
N ILE A 609 5.46 -17.52 19.34
CA ILE A 609 4.52 -16.44 19.62
C ILE A 609 4.52 -16.09 21.11
N GLY A 610 4.44 -17.11 21.98
CA GLY A 610 4.47 -16.93 23.43
C GLY A 610 5.75 -16.25 23.93
N ARG A 611 6.93 -16.63 23.40
CA ARG A 611 8.20 -15.99 23.77
C ARG A 611 8.25 -14.52 23.34
N MET A 612 7.84 -14.23 22.10
CA MET A 612 7.73 -12.84 21.64
C MET A 612 6.75 -12.03 22.51
N LEU A 613 5.66 -12.63 22.98
CA LEU A 613 4.74 -12.00 23.92
C LEU A 613 5.42 -11.73 25.28
N MET A 614 6.13 -12.70 25.85
CA MET A 614 6.88 -12.52 27.10
C MET A 614 7.91 -11.38 26.98
N ASP A 615 8.66 -11.33 25.87
CA ASP A 615 9.64 -10.28 25.62
C ASP A 615 8.96 -8.90 25.61
N LEU A 616 7.84 -8.75 24.89
CA LEU A 616 7.07 -7.50 24.85
C LEU A 616 6.50 -7.10 26.21
N LEU A 617 6.01 -8.06 27.00
CA LEU A 617 5.48 -7.80 28.34
C LEU A 617 6.60 -7.38 29.31
N GLN A 618 7.76 -8.03 29.21
CA GLN A 618 8.94 -7.69 30.00
C GLN A 618 9.46 -6.30 29.65
N GLU A 619 9.55 -5.96 28.36
CA GLU A 619 9.91 -4.62 27.87
C GLU A 619 8.96 -3.54 28.39
N ALA A 620 7.66 -3.85 28.47
CA ALA A 620 6.63 -2.92 28.95
C ALA A 620 6.46 -2.89 30.48
N GLY A 621 7.22 -3.69 31.23
CA GLY A 621 7.09 -3.80 32.69
C GLY A 621 5.75 -4.40 33.16
N ILE A 622 5.04 -5.13 32.31
CA ILE A 622 3.77 -5.77 32.67
C ILE A 622 4.09 -7.14 33.28
N PRO A 623 3.63 -7.44 34.50
CA PRO A 623 3.88 -8.74 35.13
C PRO A 623 3.17 -9.87 34.37
N PHE A 624 3.79 -11.06 34.34
CA PHE A 624 3.20 -12.28 33.79
C PHE A 624 3.81 -13.51 34.47
N TYR A 625 3.14 -14.65 34.35
CA TYR A 625 3.66 -15.96 34.77
C TYR A 625 3.86 -16.86 33.57
N ASP A 626 5.04 -17.48 33.44
CA ASP A 626 5.29 -18.50 32.44
C ASP A 626 4.87 -19.88 32.97
N LEU A 627 3.86 -20.51 32.35
CA LEU A 627 3.45 -21.87 32.68
C LEU A 627 4.19 -22.92 31.85
N THR A 628 4.27 -22.73 30.53
CA THR A 628 4.83 -23.72 29.61
C THR A 628 5.58 -23.14 28.43
N VAL A 629 5.64 -21.82 28.27
CA VAL A 629 6.20 -21.15 27.08
C VAL A 629 7.69 -21.43 26.95
N SER A 630 8.45 -21.35 28.05
CA SER A 630 9.90 -21.63 28.04
C SER A 630 10.24 -23.13 28.02
N THR A 631 9.27 -24.02 28.26
CA THR A 631 9.51 -25.47 28.28
C THR A 631 9.29 -26.09 26.91
N VAL A 632 10.19 -26.95 26.42
CA VAL A 632 10.00 -27.65 25.13
C VAL A 632 9.16 -28.92 25.25
N ASP A 633 8.98 -29.46 26.46
CA ASP A 633 8.25 -30.72 26.66
C ASP A 633 6.74 -30.54 26.42
N ASP A 634 6.07 -31.61 25.99
CA ASP A 634 4.61 -31.63 25.85
C ASP A 634 3.94 -31.83 27.22
N THR A 635 3.90 -30.74 28.02
CA THR A 635 3.29 -30.72 29.35
C THR A 635 1.85 -31.21 29.31
N SER A 636 1.49 -32.12 30.21
CA SER A 636 0.14 -32.69 30.24
C SER A 636 -0.91 -31.64 30.61
N LEU A 637 -2.15 -31.82 30.14
CA LEU A 637 -3.26 -30.90 30.47
C LEU A 637 -3.53 -30.83 31.98
N THR A 638 -3.38 -31.95 32.69
CA THR A 638 -3.50 -32.02 34.15
C THR A 638 -2.44 -31.16 34.84
N GLU A 639 -1.17 -31.31 34.44
CA GLU A 639 -0.07 -30.55 35.02
C GLU A 639 -0.20 -29.04 34.75
N ARG A 640 -0.64 -28.64 33.55
CA ARG A 640 -0.94 -27.24 33.22
C ARG A 640 -1.97 -26.64 34.19
N VAL A 641 -3.06 -27.35 34.41
CA VAL A 641 -4.14 -26.94 35.32
C VAL A 641 -3.67 -26.91 36.78
N GLU A 642 -2.88 -27.89 37.22
CA GLU A 642 -2.33 -27.92 38.58
C GLU A 642 -1.42 -26.72 38.86
N LYS A 643 -0.54 -26.37 37.90
CA LYS A 643 0.33 -25.19 37.99
C LYS A 643 -0.49 -23.88 38.02
N ALA A 644 -1.46 -23.74 37.11
CA ALA A 644 -2.32 -22.55 37.06
C ALA A 644 -3.13 -22.37 38.37
N ASN A 645 -3.70 -23.46 38.88
CA ASN A 645 -4.47 -23.44 40.13
C ASN A 645 -3.59 -23.21 41.37
N ALA A 646 -2.32 -23.63 41.34
CA ALA A 646 -1.36 -23.30 42.39
C ALA A 646 -1.05 -21.80 42.40
N LEU A 647 -0.70 -21.22 41.25
CA LEU A 647 -0.43 -19.78 41.11
C LEU A 647 -1.63 -18.92 41.49
N TYR A 648 -2.83 -19.30 41.06
CA TYR A 648 -4.04 -18.52 41.36
C TYR A 648 -4.36 -18.46 42.86
N ARG A 649 -3.97 -19.49 43.61
CA ARG A 649 -4.17 -19.54 45.06
C ARG A 649 -3.39 -18.43 45.78
N ASP A 650 -2.20 -18.11 45.28
CA ASP A 650 -1.31 -17.10 45.83
C ASP A 650 -1.51 -15.73 45.16
N HIS A 651 -2.07 -15.71 43.94
CA HIS A 651 -2.27 -14.53 43.10
C HIS A 651 -3.69 -14.48 42.52
N PRO A 652 -4.67 -13.96 43.28
CA PRO A 652 -6.09 -13.99 42.88
C PRO A 652 -6.45 -13.03 41.73
N ASN A 653 -5.52 -12.17 41.31
CA ASN A 653 -5.65 -11.31 40.13
C ASN A 653 -5.01 -11.94 38.87
N ALA A 654 -4.66 -13.23 38.90
CA ALA A 654 -4.08 -13.90 37.75
C ALA A 654 -5.14 -14.66 36.93
N TYR A 655 -4.99 -14.70 35.60
CA TYR A 655 -5.87 -15.40 34.67
C TYR A 655 -5.08 -16.28 33.71
N PHE A 656 -5.69 -17.33 33.17
CA PHE A 656 -5.06 -18.29 32.29
C PHE A 656 -5.25 -17.91 30.81
N LEU A 657 -4.15 -17.79 30.06
CA LEU A 657 -4.14 -17.48 28.62
C LEU A 657 -3.39 -18.59 27.87
N SER A 658 -4.13 -19.41 27.14
CA SER A 658 -3.56 -20.49 26.32
C SER A 658 -3.47 -20.12 24.84
N ILE A 659 -2.29 -20.30 24.25
CA ILE A 659 -1.97 -19.96 22.87
C ILE A 659 -1.97 -21.24 22.03
N HIS A 660 -2.88 -21.31 21.07
CA HIS A 660 -3.06 -22.42 20.13
C HIS A 660 -3.10 -21.95 18.67
N SER A 661 -3.10 -22.91 17.74
CA SER A 661 -3.39 -22.71 16.31
C SER A 661 -4.24 -23.90 15.83
N ASN A 662 -5.26 -23.64 15.03
CA ASN A 662 -6.33 -24.59 14.72
C ASN A 662 -5.98 -25.52 13.54
N SER A 663 -6.78 -26.57 13.35
CA SER A 663 -6.77 -27.40 12.14
C SER A 663 -8.15 -27.92 11.81
N SER A 664 -8.50 -27.95 10.53
CA SER A 664 -9.77 -28.49 10.05
C SER A 664 -9.74 -30.00 9.82
N SER A 665 -8.54 -30.59 9.82
CA SER A 665 -8.33 -31.99 9.49
C SER A 665 -7.36 -32.68 10.45
N LYS A 666 -7.54 -33.99 10.61
CA LYS A 666 -6.56 -34.87 11.28
C LYS A 666 -5.48 -35.39 10.31
N ALA A 667 -5.58 -35.06 9.02
CA ALA A 667 -4.57 -35.44 8.05
C ALA A 667 -3.23 -34.80 8.41
N LEU A 668 -2.14 -35.57 8.31
CA LEU A 668 -0.79 -35.09 8.57
C LEU A 668 -0.11 -34.54 7.32
N THR A 669 -0.64 -34.83 6.13
CA THR A 669 -0.11 -34.36 4.86
C THR A 669 -1.21 -34.20 3.82
N GLY A 670 -1.01 -33.31 2.85
CA GLY A 670 -1.92 -33.11 1.73
C GLY A 670 -1.83 -31.73 1.09
N ALA A 671 -2.86 -31.36 0.33
CA ALA A 671 -2.96 -30.06 -0.32
C ALA A 671 -3.34 -28.90 0.64
N GLY A 672 -3.72 -29.21 1.88
CA GLY A 672 -4.23 -28.27 2.87
C GLY A 672 -5.75 -28.18 2.95
N GLY A 673 -6.24 -27.75 4.10
CA GLY A 673 -7.65 -27.46 4.39
C GLY A 673 -8.10 -26.09 3.86
N GLN A 674 -9.41 -25.84 3.92
CA GLN A 674 -10.04 -24.57 3.50
C GLN A 674 -10.58 -23.75 4.68
N ALA A 675 -10.62 -24.32 5.89
CA ALA A 675 -10.98 -23.53 7.06
C ALA A 675 -9.90 -22.46 7.32
N ASN A 676 -10.32 -21.33 7.86
CA ASN A 676 -9.49 -20.16 8.07
C ASN A 676 -10.04 -19.29 9.20
N GLY A 677 -9.18 -18.47 9.78
CA GLY A 677 -9.54 -17.43 10.74
C GLY A 677 -9.16 -17.70 12.20
N PHE A 678 -9.35 -16.66 13.01
CA PHE A 678 -9.09 -16.65 14.46
C PHE A 678 -10.33 -17.04 15.26
N GLU A 679 -10.12 -17.68 16.39
CA GLU A 679 -11.16 -18.02 17.37
C GLU A 679 -10.64 -17.74 18.80
N VAL A 680 -11.53 -17.38 19.72
CA VAL A 680 -11.25 -17.24 21.16
C VAL A 680 -12.25 -18.10 21.90
N TRP A 681 -11.80 -18.93 22.83
CA TRP A 681 -12.60 -19.95 23.51
C TRP A 681 -12.58 -19.75 25.02
N THR A 682 -13.74 -19.95 25.66
CA THR A 682 -13.93 -19.96 27.11
C THR A 682 -14.63 -21.25 27.56
N SER A 683 -14.92 -21.38 28.84
CA SER A 683 -15.76 -22.45 29.40
C SER A 683 -17.24 -22.07 29.30
N VAL A 684 -18.12 -23.05 29.08
CA VAL A 684 -19.56 -22.83 28.89
C VAL A 684 -20.19 -21.99 30.02
N GLY A 685 -20.87 -20.92 29.61
CA GLY A 685 -21.65 -20.01 30.42
C GLY A 685 -20.91 -18.71 30.78
N GLN A 686 -21.69 -17.69 31.13
CA GLN A 686 -21.18 -16.35 31.47
C GLN A 686 -20.34 -16.32 32.75
N THR A 687 -19.05 -16.04 32.61
CA THR A 687 -18.03 -15.93 33.65
C THR A 687 -17.12 -14.72 33.42
N LYS A 688 -16.17 -14.49 34.33
CA LYS A 688 -15.09 -13.51 34.12
C LYS A 688 -14.19 -13.83 32.92
N SER A 689 -14.20 -15.07 32.43
CA SER A 689 -13.41 -15.46 31.26
C SER A 689 -13.91 -14.74 30.01
N ASP A 690 -15.21 -14.49 29.94
CA ASP A 690 -15.92 -13.94 28.77
C ASP A 690 -15.71 -12.43 28.67
N GLU A 691 -15.65 -11.74 29.82
CA GLU A 691 -15.22 -10.35 29.94
C GLU A 691 -13.79 -10.17 29.37
N LEU A 692 -12.86 -11.05 29.76
CA LEU A 692 -11.48 -11.03 29.25
C LEU A 692 -11.39 -11.44 27.77
N ALA A 693 -12.15 -12.47 27.37
CA ALA A 693 -12.19 -12.97 26.00
C ALA A 693 -12.75 -11.92 25.04
N SER A 694 -13.71 -11.10 25.46
CA SER A 694 -14.26 -9.98 24.70
C SER A 694 -13.18 -8.94 24.37
N VAL A 695 -12.30 -8.59 25.32
CA VAL A 695 -11.18 -7.68 25.08
C VAL A 695 -10.20 -8.28 24.07
N VAL A 696 -9.87 -9.57 24.22
CA VAL A 696 -9.00 -10.28 23.27
C VAL A 696 -9.63 -10.32 21.87
N ALA A 697 -10.91 -10.70 21.77
CA ALA A 697 -11.64 -10.75 20.50
C ALA A 697 -11.66 -9.40 19.79
N GLN A 698 -11.86 -8.30 20.52
CA GLN A 698 -11.81 -6.95 19.96
C GLN A 698 -10.40 -6.63 19.43
N ALA A 699 -9.35 -6.97 20.17
CA ALA A 699 -7.97 -6.76 19.73
C ALA A 699 -7.68 -7.52 18.43
N TYR A 700 -8.11 -8.78 18.31
CA TYR A 700 -7.94 -9.56 17.08
C TYR A 700 -8.71 -8.97 15.89
N LYS A 701 -9.97 -8.57 16.09
CA LYS A 701 -10.77 -7.92 15.04
C LYS A 701 -10.12 -6.63 14.51
N GLN A 702 -9.51 -5.85 15.40
CA GLN A 702 -8.80 -4.63 15.03
C GLN A 702 -7.45 -4.90 14.37
N ALA A 703 -6.70 -5.87 14.90
CA ALA A 703 -5.35 -6.17 14.42
C ALA A 703 -5.34 -6.95 13.11
N PHE A 704 -6.41 -7.68 12.79
CA PHE A 704 -6.49 -8.60 11.64
C PHE A 704 -7.79 -8.45 10.83
N PRO A 705 -8.11 -7.25 10.30
CA PRO A 705 -9.34 -7.05 9.52
C PRO A 705 -9.41 -7.90 8.23
N GLU A 706 -8.26 -8.38 7.74
CA GLU A 706 -8.15 -9.23 6.56
C GLU A 706 -8.37 -10.73 6.84
N PHE A 707 -8.30 -11.17 8.11
CA PHE A 707 -8.57 -12.55 8.50
C PHE A 707 -9.97 -12.67 9.09
N LYS A 708 -10.61 -13.81 8.85
CA LYS A 708 -11.93 -14.08 9.42
C LYS A 708 -11.81 -14.20 10.94
N PHE A 709 -12.64 -13.47 11.69
CA PHE A 709 -12.83 -13.73 13.12
C PHE A 709 -14.10 -14.57 13.32
N ARG A 710 -13.98 -15.72 13.99
CA ARG A 710 -15.05 -16.71 14.12
C ARG A 710 -15.72 -16.66 15.49
N GLN A 711 -16.53 -15.64 15.69
CA GLN A 711 -17.35 -15.49 16.91
C GLN A 711 -18.51 -16.50 16.99
N ASP A 712 -18.84 -16.93 18.20
CA ASP A 712 -20.20 -17.30 18.59
C ASP A 712 -20.85 -16.06 19.22
N MET A 713 -22.18 -15.98 19.25
CA MET A 713 -22.92 -14.91 19.96
C MET A 713 -24.17 -15.47 20.65
N THR A 714 -24.21 -16.79 20.85
CA THR A 714 -25.41 -17.51 21.30
C THR A 714 -25.86 -17.08 22.69
N ASP A 715 -24.93 -16.68 23.56
CA ASP A 715 -25.18 -16.21 24.92
C ASP A 715 -24.86 -14.72 25.15
N GLY A 716 -24.31 -14.02 24.15
CA GLY A 716 -24.30 -12.55 24.06
C GLY A 716 -22.92 -11.90 23.97
N ASP A 717 -21.84 -12.67 24.02
CA ASP A 717 -20.45 -12.25 23.85
C ASP A 717 -19.83 -12.88 22.59
N PRO A 718 -18.59 -12.52 22.18
CA PRO A 718 -18.03 -12.91 20.89
C PRO A 718 -17.16 -14.18 20.92
N ASP A 719 -16.98 -14.82 22.07
CA ASP A 719 -16.15 -16.02 22.20
C ASP A 719 -16.89 -17.27 21.72
N ARG A 720 -16.20 -18.40 21.82
CA ARG A 720 -16.67 -19.71 21.38
C ARG A 720 -16.76 -20.62 22.58
N GLU A 721 -17.91 -21.26 22.69
CA GLU A 721 -18.15 -22.27 23.69
C GLU A 721 -18.47 -23.61 23.04
N MET A 722 -18.28 -24.68 23.81
CA MET A 722 -18.80 -25.99 23.41
C MET A 722 -20.29 -26.06 23.73
N GLU A 723 -21.09 -26.74 22.91
CA GLU A 723 -22.54 -26.91 23.17
C GLU A 723 -22.85 -27.54 24.55
N VAL A 724 -21.90 -28.29 25.13
CA VAL A 724 -22.04 -28.96 26.42
C VAL A 724 -20.74 -28.85 27.20
N GLU A 725 -20.80 -28.44 28.47
CA GLU A 725 -19.65 -28.26 29.37
C GLU A 725 -18.75 -29.51 29.47
N SER A 726 -19.33 -30.71 29.38
CA SER A 726 -18.57 -31.97 29.43
C SER A 726 -17.57 -32.11 28.28
N LYS A 727 -17.79 -31.40 27.16
CA LYS A 727 -16.95 -31.36 25.97
C LYS A 727 -16.02 -30.14 25.91
N SER A 728 -16.16 -29.16 26.80
CA SER A 728 -15.25 -28.01 26.88
C SER A 728 -13.80 -28.46 27.04
N PHE A 729 -12.88 -27.64 26.54
CA PHE A 729 -11.45 -27.88 26.66
C PHE A 729 -11.08 -28.10 28.13
N TYR A 730 -10.29 -29.15 28.39
CA TYR A 730 -9.97 -29.57 29.75
C TYR A 730 -9.38 -28.43 30.59
N VAL A 731 -8.48 -27.64 30.00
CA VAL A 731 -7.81 -26.50 30.67
C VAL A 731 -8.79 -25.37 31.01
N LEU A 732 -9.77 -25.08 30.16
CA LEU A 732 -10.78 -24.06 30.43
C LEU A 732 -11.73 -24.50 31.55
N ARG A 733 -12.14 -25.79 31.54
CA ARG A 733 -13.08 -26.32 32.54
C ARG A 733 -12.47 -26.58 33.92
N LYS A 734 -11.19 -26.95 34.00
CA LYS A 734 -10.55 -27.41 35.26
C LYS A 734 -9.67 -26.35 35.93
N THR A 735 -9.41 -25.24 35.27
CA THR A 735 -8.73 -24.10 35.86
C THR A 735 -9.72 -23.30 36.73
N ARG A 736 -9.26 -22.80 37.87
CA ARG A 736 -10.08 -22.09 38.87
C ARG A 736 -10.09 -20.57 38.68
N CYS A 737 -9.09 -20.03 37.99
CA CYS A 737 -9.05 -18.63 37.58
C CYS A 737 -9.84 -18.42 36.29
N PRO A 738 -10.15 -17.16 35.91
CA PRO A 738 -10.63 -16.87 34.56
C PRO A 738 -9.67 -17.45 33.52
N ALA A 739 -10.20 -18.12 32.50
CA ALA A 739 -9.40 -18.91 31.58
C ALA A 739 -9.90 -18.74 30.14
N LEU A 740 -9.00 -18.40 29.23
CA LEU A 740 -9.31 -18.29 27.80
C LEU A 740 -8.23 -18.92 26.93
N LEU A 741 -8.63 -19.39 25.76
CA LEU A 741 -7.76 -20.04 24.77
C LEU A 741 -7.91 -19.35 23.42
N VAL A 742 -6.80 -18.95 22.81
CA VAL A 742 -6.79 -18.34 21.48
C VAL A 742 -6.35 -19.34 20.42
N GLU A 743 -7.14 -19.46 19.35
CA GLU A 743 -6.80 -20.27 18.17
C GLU A 743 -6.29 -19.35 17.06
N ASN A 744 -4.97 -19.32 16.90
CA ASN A 744 -4.29 -18.48 15.92
C ASN A 744 -4.26 -19.11 14.54
N LEU A 745 -5.33 -18.88 13.77
CA LEU A 745 -5.46 -19.36 12.39
C LEU A 745 -5.40 -20.89 12.24
N PHE A 746 -5.53 -21.40 11.02
CA PHE A 746 -5.52 -22.81 10.70
C PHE A 746 -4.17 -23.24 10.11
N TYR A 747 -3.40 -24.05 10.83
CA TYR A 747 -2.08 -24.50 10.38
C TYR A 747 -2.15 -25.50 9.21
N ASP A 748 -3.30 -26.13 8.97
CA ASP A 748 -3.54 -26.97 7.79
C ASP A 748 -4.01 -26.17 6.56
N ASN A 749 -4.30 -24.87 6.70
CA ASN A 749 -4.57 -23.98 5.58
C ASN A 749 -3.27 -23.42 5.00
N ARG A 750 -3.06 -23.53 3.68
CA ARG A 750 -1.77 -23.18 3.06
C ARG A 750 -1.37 -21.72 3.28
N LEU A 751 -2.30 -20.78 3.14
CA LEU A 751 -2.01 -19.34 3.24
C LEU A 751 -1.77 -18.94 4.68
N GLU A 752 -2.60 -19.43 5.60
CA GLU A 752 -2.44 -19.15 7.03
C GLU A 752 -1.21 -19.83 7.62
N ALA A 753 -0.85 -21.03 7.16
CA ALA A 753 0.40 -21.68 7.52
C ALA A 753 1.63 -20.87 7.09
N GLN A 754 1.62 -20.20 5.92
CA GLN A 754 2.70 -19.29 5.53
C GLN A 754 2.82 -18.12 6.50
N PHE A 755 1.68 -17.55 6.89
CA PHE A 755 1.62 -16.46 7.84
C PHE A 755 2.15 -16.89 9.22
N LEU A 756 1.70 -18.04 9.73
CA LEU A 756 2.13 -18.62 11.02
C LEU A 756 3.61 -19.03 11.04
N LEU A 757 4.18 -19.46 9.91
CA LEU A 757 5.61 -19.77 9.81
C LEU A 757 6.49 -18.52 9.66
N SER A 758 5.90 -17.39 9.23
CA SER A 758 6.64 -16.15 9.03
C SER A 758 6.92 -15.44 10.36
N GLU A 759 8.13 -14.89 10.50
CA GLU A 759 8.49 -14.11 11.69
C GLU A 759 7.60 -12.86 11.84
N ALA A 760 7.26 -12.21 10.73
CA ALA A 760 6.37 -11.04 10.73
C ALA A 760 4.95 -11.40 11.22
N GLY A 761 4.40 -12.53 10.77
CA GLY A 761 3.09 -13.01 11.21
C GLY A 761 3.09 -13.38 12.69
N GLN A 762 4.09 -14.14 13.15
CA GLN A 762 4.26 -14.47 14.58
C GLN A 762 4.38 -13.21 15.44
N ARG A 763 5.21 -12.24 15.04
CA ARG A 763 5.39 -10.97 15.75
C ARG A 763 4.11 -10.14 15.79
N ARG A 764 3.34 -10.14 14.70
CA ARG A 764 2.05 -9.43 14.64
C ARG A 764 1.02 -10.06 15.57
N ILE A 765 0.94 -11.39 15.64
CA ILE A 765 0.10 -12.11 16.60
C ILE A 765 0.55 -11.79 18.04
N ALA A 766 1.85 -11.90 18.33
CA ALA A 766 2.39 -11.56 19.65
C ALA A 766 2.07 -10.10 20.05
N ARG A 767 2.17 -9.14 19.12
CA ARG A 767 1.81 -7.74 19.37
C ARG A 767 0.31 -7.57 19.61
N CYS A 768 -0.55 -8.30 18.89
CA CYS A 768 -1.99 -8.31 19.13
C CYS A 768 -2.32 -8.81 20.55
N LEU A 769 -1.74 -9.95 20.94
CA LEU A 769 -1.87 -10.49 22.28
C LEU A 769 -1.32 -9.54 23.35
N PHE A 770 -0.18 -8.90 23.09
CA PHE A 770 0.41 -7.89 23.98
C PHE A 770 -0.56 -6.73 24.21
N ASN A 771 -1.17 -6.19 23.15
CA ASN A 771 -2.15 -5.11 23.28
C ASN A 771 -3.36 -5.57 24.10
N ALA A 772 -3.88 -6.77 23.83
CA ALA A 772 -5.00 -7.32 24.59
C ALA A 772 -4.67 -7.52 26.08
N VAL A 773 -3.51 -8.11 26.39
CA VAL A 773 -3.02 -8.31 27.76
C VAL A 773 -2.82 -6.97 28.46
N ARG A 774 -2.22 -5.99 27.78
CA ARG A 774 -2.04 -4.64 28.31
C ARG A 774 -3.38 -4.00 28.65
N ASP A 775 -4.36 -4.08 27.74
CA ASP A 775 -5.67 -3.48 27.95
C ASP A 775 -6.43 -4.19 29.09
N ILE A 776 -6.31 -5.52 29.21
CA ILE A 776 -6.81 -6.31 30.36
C ILE A 776 -6.13 -5.88 31.67
N HIS A 777 -4.82 -5.71 31.66
CA HIS A 777 -4.05 -5.28 32.83
C HIS A 777 -4.41 -3.86 33.29
N GLN A 778 -4.82 -3.00 32.37
CA GLN A 778 -5.17 -1.61 32.66
C GLN A 778 -6.62 -1.43 33.16
N ASN A 779 -7.52 -2.36 32.80
CA ASN A 779 -8.94 -2.29 33.16
C ASN A 779 -9.25 -3.15 34.40
N VAL A 780 -9.27 -2.53 35.58
CA VAL A 780 -9.58 -3.17 36.89
C VAL A 780 -11.05 -3.62 37.02
N HIS A 781 -11.89 -3.27 36.04
CA HIS A 781 -13.33 -3.60 36.00
C HIS A 781 -13.74 -4.42 34.78
N ALA A 782 -12.80 -5.14 34.14
CA ALA A 782 -13.19 -6.19 33.21
C ALA A 782 -13.99 -7.24 33.95
#